data_AF-A0A933FPB2-F1
#
_entry.id   AF-A0A933FPB2-F1
#
_cell.length_a   1.000
_cell.length_b   1.000
_cell.length_c   1.000
_cell.angle_alpha   90.00
_cell.angle_beta   90.00
_cell.angle_gamma   90.00
#
_symmetry.space_group_name_H-M   'P 1'
#
loop_
_entity.id
_entity.type
_entity.pdbx_description
1 polymer ?
#
loop_
_entity_poly.entity_id
_entity_poly.type
_entity_poly.pdbx_seq_one_letter_code
_entity_poly.pdbx_strand_id
1 'polypeptide(L)'
;MENSWLLKLNSVDTFRNRPLRLVRRAVWLWRRDGTRVFLRNVIRDLRRVSILRFAEQSPGLSPAKPKPKMDGEVNWRDYVALSARIEEAKKTRVADIRPKRPPMVSFDDGELDTQASSLEFASVQSPNISIIIPVYNNERLTLECLASIARNTRGCSYEIIVIDDGSGERTQEILARVKNITHLRNQQNLGFLRTCNRAAERARGEFVVFLNNDAQVLEGWLVALVKTFSNYSNVGAVGPKVLFPDGRLQEAGVCLDPGATSRLVGLFDDPELPKYNRLREVDYVSGCCLILPTRLFREMGGFDQAFAPAYCEDVDLCFGLRSRGYRILYNPRAVVVHHLSATTSGMLEPSYKQALVVRGQQKLSEKWQAQIDELNRVRLIAFYLPQYHPIPENDLWWGKGFTEWTNVAKARPNFVGHYQPRLPSDFGFYDLRLAEVLEEQAELAKRYGIYGFCFYYYWFNGKRLLDLPLERIMNSNKPNIPFCLCWANENWTQKWDGGDGHVLMAQQHSDDDDRSVIRDLIRYMRHPHYIRIHGKPLLLVYRIELFPDPRRTTEIWREICRQEGLGEIYLAMVNSFQFSRQGVDPSKLGFDASVAFPPHRKLSPIKPPGKLLNPNYAGAVYDYREAVMKYLEQEKDGHVLFHAVMPSWDNTARRQNDPSTFVHVSPGAYQAWLQAVIARTREQNFGDEQLVFVVAWNEWAEGNYLEPDSHFGHGFLEATRDALQRDLLEP
;
A
#
# COMPACT_ATOMS: atom_id res chain seq x y z
N MET A 1 -20.58 7.43 52.51
CA MET A 1 -21.75 6.92 51.74
C MET A 1 -21.56 7.33 50.30
N GLU A 2 -21.26 6.47 49.34
CA GLU A 2 -21.06 5.03 49.34
C GLU A 2 -20.37 4.70 48.00
N ASN A 3 -19.10 4.31 48.08
CA ASN A 3 -18.38 3.66 47.00
C ASN A 3 -18.98 2.26 46.82
N SER A 4 -19.75 2.01 45.75
CA SER A 4 -20.27 0.65 45.44
C SER A 4 -20.71 0.42 43.98
N TRP A 5 -20.71 1.42 43.09
CA TRP A 5 -21.34 1.25 41.76
C TRP A 5 -20.40 0.96 40.58
N LEU A 6 -19.09 0.86 40.78
CA LEU A 6 -18.12 0.66 39.69
C LEU A 6 -17.66 -0.80 39.48
N LEU A 7 -18.27 -1.80 40.14
CA LEU A 7 -17.83 -3.20 40.07
C LEU A 7 -18.85 -4.19 39.45
N LYS A 8 -19.83 -3.73 38.67
CA LYS A 8 -20.73 -4.63 37.91
C LYS A 8 -21.03 -4.12 36.50
N LEU A 9 -20.03 -4.15 35.61
CA LEU A 9 -20.23 -4.10 34.16
C LEU A 9 -19.38 -5.15 33.41
N ASN A 10 -19.09 -6.29 34.07
CA ASN A 10 -18.61 -7.50 33.42
C ASN A 10 -19.70 -8.58 33.49
N SER A 11 -20.71 -8.46 32.63
CA SER A 11 -21.57 -9.59 32.23
C SER A 11 -22.34 -9.23 30.97
N VAL A 12 -22.02 -9.92 29.90
CA VAL A 12 -22.78 -10.02 28.65
C VAL A 12 -24.22 -10.45 29.00
N ASP A 13 -25.23 -9.58 28.79
CA ASP A 13 -26.64 -9.93 28.46
C ASP A 13 -27.74 -8.86 28.67
N THR A 14 -27.44 -7.55 28.74
CA THR A 14 -28.51 -6.53 28.83
C THR A 14 -28.39 -5.38 27.84
N PHE A 15 -28.44 -5.70 26.53
CA PHE A 15 -28.72 -4.71 25.47
C PHE A 15 -29.77 -5.23 24.48
N ARG A 16 -30.99 -5.45 24.97
CA ARG A 16 -32.19 -5.45 24.11
C ARG A 16 -33.25 -4.55 24.76
N ASN A 17 -33.65 -3.52 24.01
CA ASN A 17 -34.74 -2.58 24.28
C ASN A 17 -34.51 -1.49 25.35
N ARG A 18 -34.02 -0.30 24.91
CA ARG A 18 -34.53 1.05 25.28
C ARG A 18 -33.68 2.20 24.70
N PRO A 19 -33.90 2.65 23.44
CA PRO A 19 -33.16 3.78 22.87
C PRO A 19 -33.68 5.17 23.29
N LEU A 20 -34.98 5.31 23.62
CA LEU A 20 -35.64 6.62 23.72
C LEU A 20 -35.37 7.42 25.01
N ARG A 21 -34.93 6.78 26.10
CA ARG A 21 -34.68 7.48 27.39
C ARG A 21 -33.28 8.09 27.48
N LEU A 22 -32.29 7.51 26.82
CA LEU A 22 -30.92 8.05 26.72
C LEU A 22 -30.88 9.31 25.86
N VAL A 23 -31.65 9.34 24.77
CA VAL A 23 -31.75 10.49 23.86
C VAL A 23 -32.33 11.72 24.57
N ARG A 24 -33.35 11.57 25.44
CA ARG A 24 -33.90 12.70 26.21
C ARG A 24 -32.92 13.24 27.26
N ARG A 25 -32.08 12.39 27.85
CA ARG A 25 -31.07 12.80 28.85
C ARG A 25 -29.86 13.48 28.20
N ALA A 26 -29.48 13.05 27.00
CA ALA A 26 -28.46 13.69 26.17
C ALA A 26 -28.92 15.08 25.67
N VAL A 27 -30.19 15.22 25.29
CA VAL A 27 -30.78 16.52 24.88
C VAL A 27 -30.90 17.51 26.06
N TRP A 28 -31.01 17.03 27.29
CA TRP A 28 -31.01 17.89 28.48
C TRP A 28 -29.60 18.41 28.83
N LEU A 29 -28.58 17.55 28.73
CA LEU A 29 -27.17 17.94 28.92
C LEU A 29 -26.65 18.87 27.78
N TRP A 30 -27.23 18.76 26.59
CA TRP A 30 -26.93 19.60 25.41
C TRP A 30 -27.20 21.10 25.61
N ARG A 31 -28.10 21.51 26.52
CA ARG A 31 -28.38 22.95 26.75
C ARG A 31 -27.30 23.68 27.55
N ARG A 32 -26.26 23.00 28.05
CA ARG A 32 -25.28 23.60 28.97
C ARG A 32 -23.90 23.91 28.37
N ASP A 33 -23.37 23.14 27.40
CA ASP A 33 -21.92 23.22 27.05
C ASP A 33 -21.55 23.33 25.54
N GLY A 34 -22.44 23.86 24.70
CA GLY A 34 -22.03 24.67 23.53
C GLY A 34 -20.96 24.17 22.53
N THR A 35 -20.84 22.88 22.21
CA THR A 35 -19.84 22.37 21.24
C THR A 35 -20.47 21.83 19.94
N ARG A 36 -20.19 22.50 18.81
CA ARG A 36 -20.72 22.20 17.46
C ARG A 36 -19.73 21.37 16.62
N VAL A 37 -19.65 20.05 16.81
CA VAL A 37 -19.04 19.16 15.78
C VAL A 37 -19.75 17.80 15.66
N PHE A 38 -20.40 17.32 16.72
CA PHE A 38 -20.87 15.92 16.77
C PHE A 38 -22.19 15.61 16.03
N LEU A 39 -22.98 16.62 15.62
CA LEU A 39 -24.34 16.38 15.11
C LEU A 39 -24.45 16.04 13.60
N ARG A 40 -23.40 16.28 12.80
CA ARG A 40 -23.47 16.04 11.35
C ARG A 40 -23.44 14.54 11.00
N ASN A 41 -22.79 13.72 11.83
CA ASN A 41 -22.65 12.29 11.61
C ASN A 41 -23.87 11.51 12.13
N VAL A 42 -24.44 11.89 13.28
CA VAL A 42 -25.60 11.21 13.87
C VAL A 42 -26.90 11.42 13.06
N ILE A 43 -27.08 12.60 12.44
CA ILE A 43 -28.24 12.87 11.59
C ILE A 43 -28.15 12.12 10.23
N ARG A 44 -26.93 11.82 9.76
CA ARG A 44 -26.71 11.00 8.56
C ARG A 44 -27.12 9.55 8.80
N ASP A 45 -26.85 9.01 9.99
CA ASP A 45 -27.15 7.61 10.34
C ASP A 45 -28.63 7.37 10.66
N LEU A 46 -29.35 8.37 11.21
CA LEU A 46 -30.79 8.27 11.46
C LEU A 46 -31.66 8.26 10.19
N ARG A 47 -31.14 8.75 9.05
CA ARG A 47 -31.81 8.65 7.74
C ARG A 47 -31.74 7.26 7.12
N ARG A 48 -30.79 6.40 7.54
CA ARG A 48 -30.72 5.00 7.08
C ARG A 48 -31.75 4.10 7.75
N VAL A 49 -32.17 4.41 8.98
CA VAL A 49 -33.13 3.57 9.74
C VAL A 49 -34.59 3.83 9.32
N SER A 50 -34.88 4.98 8.71
CA SER A 50 -36.26 5.38 8.34
C SER A 50 -36.70 4.96 6.93
N ILE A 51 -35.79 4.51 6.07
CA ILE A 51 -36.10 4.07 4.69
C ILE A 51 -36.55 2.59 4.63
N LEU A 52 -36.28 1.79 5.68
CA LEU A 52 -36.63 0.36 5.73
C LEU A 52 -38.09 0.05 6.14
N ARG A 53 -39.00 1.05 6.20
CA ARG A 53 -40.39 0.82 6.66
C ARG A 53 -41.51 1.27 5.71
N PHE A 54 -41.22 1.62 4.46
CA PHE A 54 -42.24 2.16 3.54
C PHE A 54 -42.55 1.33 2.29
N ALA A 55 -42.16 0.06 2.24
CA ALA A 55 -42.40 -0.78 1.07
C ALA A 55 -43.10 -2.10 1.43
N GLU A 56 -44.34 -2.06 1.94
CA GLU A 56 -45.10 -3.30 2.12
C GLU A 56 -46.62 -3.12 2.30
N GLN A 57 -47.34 -2.48 1.35
CA GLN A 57 -48.81 -2.65 1.25
C GLN A 57 -49.33 -2.51 -0.19
N SER A 58 -49.63 -3.64 -0.84
CA SER A 58 -50.66 -3.77 -1.90
C SER A 58 -50.90 -5.26 -2.19
N PRO A 59 -52.13 -5.81 -1.99
CA PRO A 59 -52.42 -7.22 -2.24
C PRO A 59 -53.02 -7.44 -3.63
N GLY A 60 -52.52 -8.46 -4.33
CA GLY A 60 -53.20 -9.06 -5.48
C GLY A 60 -52.30 -9.26 -6.70
N LEU A 61 -51.57 -10.38 -6.73
CA LEU A 61 -51.18 -11.15 -7.93
C LEU A 61 -50.41 -12.42 -7.48
N SER A 62 -50.70 -13.54 -8.13
CA SER A 62 -50.21 -14.91 -7.87
C SER A 62 -48.67 -15.00 -7.72
N PRO A 63 -48.11 -15.89 -6.86
CA PRO A 63 -46.68 -15.90 -6.58
C PRO A 63 -45.87 -16.43 -7.77
N ALA A 64 -45.18 -15.53 -8.47
CA ALA A 64 -43.97 -15.89 -9.18
C ALA A 64 -42.94 -16.42 -8.16
N LYS A 65 -42.14 -17.42 -8.55
CA LYS A 65 -41.05 -17.97 -7.73
C LYS A 65 -40.27 -16.84 -7.05
N PRO A 66 -39.92 -16.95 -5.75
CA PRO A 66 -39.23 -15.87 -5.07
C PRO A 66 -37.90 -15.61 -5.79
N LYS A 67 -37.74 -14.38 -6.31
CA LYS A 67 -36.40 -13.86 -6.61
C LYS A 67 -35.59 -13.98 -5.32
N PRO A 68 -34.32 -14.44 -5.35
CA PRO A 68 -33.50 -14.45 -4.16
C PRO A 68 -33.50 -13.04 -3.57
N LYS A 69 -33.89 -12.91 -2.30
CA LYS A 69 -33.73 -11.65 -1.58
C LYS A 69 -32.23 -11.36 -1.59
N MET A 70 -31.83 -10.22 -2.17
CA MET A 70 -30.51 -9.64 -1.93
C MET A 70 -30.48 -9.20 -0.46
N ASP A 71 -30.24 -10.14 0.44
CA ASP A 71 -29.95 -9.82 1.84
C ASP A 71 -28.43 -9.60 1.99
N GLY A 72 -28.05 -8.65 2.84
CA GLY A 72 -26.65 -8.37 3.14
C GLY A 72 -25.92 -9.52 3.85
N GLU A 73 -26.59 -10.63 4.15
CA GLU A 73 -25.96 -11.79 4.79
C GLU A 73 -25.17 -12.63 3.77
N VAL A 74 -25.70 -12.84 2.55
CA VAL A 74 -25.03 -13.68 1.55
C VAL A 74 -23.74 -13.03 1.02
N ASN A 75 -23.75 -11.73 0.69
CA ASN A 75 -22.56 -11.17 0.06
C ASN A 75 -21.40 -10.98 1.06
N TRP A 76 -21.66 -10.77 2.36
CA TRP A 76 -20.62 -10.51 3.37
C TRP A 76 -20.26 -11.72 4.25
N ARG A 77 -20.86 -12.90 3.98
CA ARG A 77 -20.69 -14.13 4.79
C ARG A 77 -19.24 -14.53 5.09
N ASP A 78 -18.32 -14.28 4.16
CA ASP A 78 -16.92 -14.71 4.27
C ASP A 78 -15.98 -13.62 4.80
N TYR A 79 -16.44 -12.36 4.91
CA TYR A 79 -15.58 -11.22 5.24
C TYR A 79 -14.89 -11.38 6.61
N VAL A 80 -15.67 -11.63 7.66
CA VAL A 80 -15.16 -11.71 9.04
C VAL A 80 -14.19 -12.88 9.18
N ALA A 81 -14.60 -14.06 8.70
CA ALA A 81 -13.80 -15.28 8.82
C ALA A 81 -12.48 -15.18 8.03
N LEU A 82 -12.52 -14.66 6.80
CA LEU A 82 -11.32 -14.52 5.98
C LEU A 82 -10.40 -13.42 6.51
N SER A 83 -10.95 -12.29 6.97
CA SER A 83 -10.15 -11.22 7.59
C SER A 83 -9.42 -11.71 8.84
N ALA A 84 -10.11 -12.45 9.72
CA ALA A 84 -9.49 -13.06 10.90
C ALA A 84 -8.38 -14.05 10.51
N ARG A 85 -8.58 -14.85 9.46
CA ARG A 85 -7.58 -15.78 8.96
C ARG A 85 -6.35 -15.09 8.37
N ILE A 86 -6.53 -13.97 7.67
CA ILE A 86 -5.44 -13.13 7.15
C ILE A 86 -4.59 -12.60 8.31
N GLU A 87 -5.23 -12.02 9.32
CA GLU A 87 -4.54 -11.49 10.50
C GLU A 87 -3.82 -12.60 11.29
N GLU A 88 -4.43 -13.76 11.45
CA GLU A 88 -3.83 -14.89 12.15
C GLU A 88 -2.62 -15.45 11.38
N ALA A 89 -2.69 -15.52 10.05
CA ALA A 89 -1.55 -15.93 9.23
C ALA A 89 -0.37 -14.94 9.37
N LYS A 90 -0.65 -13.63 9.41
CA LYS A 90 0.38 -12.60 9.66
C LYS A 90 1.01 -12.77 11.05
N LYS A 91 0.20 -12.98 12.09
CA LYS A 91 0.68 -13.21 13.47
C LYS A 91 1.52 -14.47 13.58
N THR A 92 1.05 -15.58 13.04
CA THR A 92 1.77 -16.87 13.03
C THR A 92 3.12 -16.73 12.33
N ARG A 93 3.12 -16.11 11.13
CA ARG A 93 4.35 -15.85 10.37
C ARG A 93 5.36 -15.04 11.18
N VAL A 94 4.91 -13.99 11.88
CA VAL A 94 5.77 -13.16 12.73
C VAL A 94 6.29 -13.93 13.95
N ALA A 95 5.47 -14.77 14.57
CA ALA A 95 5.85 -15.61 15.71
C ALA A 95 6.91 -16.66 15.37
N ASP A 96 6.96 -17.12 14.11
CA ASP A 96 7.92 -18.11 13.62
C ASP A 96 9.29 -17.52 13.25
N ILE A 97 9.43 -16.19 13.25
CA ILE A 97 10.69 -15.52 12.92
C ILE A 97 11.74 -15.86 13.99
N ARG A 98 12.94 -16.19 13.52
CA ARG A 98 14.13 -16.42 14.36
C ARG A 98 15.23 -15.46 13.91
N PRO A 99 15.21 -14.20 14.38
CA PRO A 99 16.15 -13.20 13.93
C PRO A 99 17.57 -13.49 14.42
N LYS A 100 18.56 -13.02 13.67
CA LYS A 100 19.95 -13.01 14.13
C LYS A 100 20.19 -11.76 14.97
N ARG A 101 20.69 -11.93 16.20
CA ARG A 101 21.05 -10.79 17.05
C ARG A 101 22.16 -9.96 16.40
N PRO A 102 22.02 -8.63 16.34
CA PRO A 102 23.05 -7.75 15.82
C PRO A 102 24.27 -7.72 16.75
N PRO A 103 25.47 -7.42 16.23
CA PRO A 103 26.67 -7.28 17.04
C PRO A 103 26.60 -5.97 17.84
N MET A 104 26.16 -6.05 19.09
CA MET A 104 26.04 -4.90 20.00
C MET A 104 27.24 -4.77 20.93
N VAL A 105 27.49 -3.53 21.35
CA VAL A 105 28.35 -3.22 22.50
C VAL A 105 27.52 -3.36 23.77
N SER A 106 28.08 -3.97 24.80
CA SER A 106 27.45 -4.05 26.12
C SER A 106 28.54 -3.93 27.17
N PHE A 107 28.32 -3.10 28.19
CA PHE A 107 29.24 -2.90 29.30
C PHE A 107 28.60 -3.31 30.62
N ASP A 108 29.39 -3.87 31.53
CA ASP A 108 28.92 -4.10 32.89
C ASP A 108 29.02 -2.79 33.72
N ASP A 109 28.14 -2.63 34.71
CA ASP A 109 28.05 -1.37 35.49
C ASP A 109 29.37 -1.05 36.23
N GLY A 110 30.16 -2.07 36.57
CA GLY A 110 31.47 -1.91 37.20
C GLY A 110 32.58 -1.43 36.26
N GLU A 111 32.35 -1.40 34.95
CA GLU A 111 33.35 -1.07 33.94
C GLU A 111 33.19 0.36 33.38
N LEU A 112 32.09 1.04 33.70
CA LEU A 112 31.69 2.29 33.03
C LEU A 112 32.77 3.38 33.08
N ASP A 113 33.46 3.57 34.22
CA ASP A 113 34.54 4.58 34.31
C ASP A 113 35.74 4.25 33.40
N THR A 114 36.10 2.96 33.34
CA THR A 114 37.21 2.48 32.51
C THR A 114 36.87 2.61 31.03
N GLN A 115 35.65 2.21 30.64
CA GLN A 115 35.18 2.34 29.26
C GLN A 115 35.03 3.81 28.86
N ALA A 116 34.50 4.67 29.73
CA ALA A 116 34.41 6.10 29.45
C ALA A 116 35.79 6.73 29.19
N SER A 117 36.80 6.33 29.97
CA SER A 117 38.16 6.85 29.85
C SER A 117 38.91 6.31 28.62
N SER A 118 38.47 5.17 28.05
CA SER A 118 39.06 4.58 26.84
C SER A 118 38.47 5.16 25.55
N LEU A 119 37.30 5.81 25.63
CA LEU A 119 36.64 6.43 24.49
C LEU A 119 37.29 7.78 24.14
N GLU A 120 37.89 7.82 22.97
CA GLU A 120 38.51 9.01 22.42
C GLU A 120 38.09 9.20 20.96
N PHE A 121 37.50 10.36 20.65
CA PHE A 121 37.11 10.73 19.30
C PHE A 121 38.15 11.64 18.66
N ALA A 122 38.15 11.74 17.32
CA ALA A 122 39.01 12.68 16.63
C ALA A 122 38.57 14.13 16.90
N SER A 123 39.51 15.01 17.23
CA SER A 123 39.24 16.46 17.29
C SER A 123 39.23 17.03 15.87
N VAL A 124 38.04 17.41 15.37
CA VAL A 124 37.83 17.89 14.00
C VAL A 124 37.39 19.35 14.02
N GLN A 125 38.17 20.23 13.39
CA GLN A 125 37.88 21.67 13.31
C GLN A 125 36.68 21.96 12.39
N SER A 126 36.62 21.31 11.23
CA SER A 126 35.57 21.44 10.23
C SER A 126 34.94 20.07 9.94
N PRO A 127 34.07 19.55 10.84
CA PRO A 127 33.40 18.27 10.62
C PRO A 127 32.39 18.41 9.48
N ASN A 128 32.18 17.36 8.69
CA ASN A 128 31.10 17.34 7.71
C ASN A 128 29.74 17.07 8.39
N ILE A 129 29.77 16.45 9.57
CA ILE A 129 28.59 15.93 10.25
C ILE A 129 28.65 16.27 11.74
N SER A 130 27.55 16.79 12.29
CA SER A 130 27.37 16.92 13.74
C SER A 130 26.39 15.86 14.25
N ILE A 131 26.87 14.94 15.08
CA ILE A 131 26.02 13.93 15.72
C ILE A 131 25.57 14.47 17.07
N ILE A 132 24.27 14.69 17.23
CA ILE A 132 23.64 15.19 18.46
C ILE A 132 23.01 14.01 19.20
N ILE A 133 23.42 13.83 20.45
CA ILE A 133 22.91 12.78 21.34
C ILE A 133 22.28 13.45 22.56
N PRO A 134 20.94 13.48 22.67
CA PRO A 134 20.26 13.90 23.89
C PRO A 134 20.38 12.83 24.97
N VAL A 135 20.67 13.26 26.20
CA VAL A 135 20.89 12.38 27.35
C VAL A 135 20.05 12.84 28.52
N TYR A 136 19.40 11.88 29.20
CA TYR A 136 18.78 12.06 30.49
C TYR A 136 18.97 10.78 31.32
N ASN A 137 19.96 10.77 32.20
CA ASN A 137 20.50 9.59 32.90
C ASN A 137 20.90 8.48 31.90
N ASN A 138 20.93 7.21 32.33
CA ASN A 138 21.28 6.06 31.49
C ASN A 138 22.68 6.17 30.86
N GLU A 139 23.63 6.64 31.67
CA GLU A 139 25.09 6.52 31.59
C GLU A 139 25.56 5.28 30.82
N ARG A 140 25.07 4.08 31.17
CA ARG A 140 25.45 2.84 30.49
C ARG A 140 25.06 2.85 29.01
N LEU A 141 23.78 3.11 28.71
CA LEU A 141 23.29 3.17 27.33
C LEU A 141 24.02 4.26 26.54
N THR A 142 24.26 5.40 27.17
CA THR A 142 24.99 6.53 26.57
C THR A 142 26.43 6.13 26.19
N LEU A 143 27.14 5.42 27.07
CA LEU A 143 28.49 4.93 26.78
C LEU A 143 28.48 3.84 25.70
N GLU A 144 27.53 2.91 25.73
CA GLU A 144 27.38 1.89 24.69
C GLU A 144 27.06 2.51 23.32
N CYS A 145 26.23 3.56 23.28
CA CYS A 145 25.96 4.38 22.09
C CYS A 145 27.25 5.01 21.56
N LEU A 146 27.98 5.75 22.40
CA LEU A 146 29.27 6.38 22.03
C LEU A 146 30.30 5.36 21.54
N ALA A 147 30.41 4.22 22.22
CA ALA A 147 31.30 3.13 21.83
C ALA A 147 30.92 2.51 20.48
N SER A 148 29.62 2.36 20.21
CA SER A 148 29.14 1.89 18.91
C SER A 148 29.52 2.86 17.78
N ILE A 149 29.43 4.17 18.02
CA ILE A 149 29.85 5.20 17.06
C ILE A 149 31.35 5.11 16.81
N ALA A 150 32.17 5.06 17.86
CA ALA A 150 33.62 4.95 17.76
C ALA A 150 34.06 3.69 16.97
N ARG A 151 33.37 2.58 17.16
CA ARG A 151 33.66 1.30 16.49
C ARG A 151 33.25 1.29 15.02
N ASN A 152 32.07 1.82 14.71
CA ASN A 152 31.37 1.55 13.44
C ASN A 152 31.34 2.74 12.47
N THR A 153 31.87 3.90 12.86
CA THR A 153 31.84 5.11 12.03
C THR A 153 33.20 5.35 11.37
N ARG A 154 33.26 5.13 10.05
CA ARG A 154 34.45 5.36 9.22
C ARG A 154 34.05 6.07 7.93
N GLY A 155 35.00 6.75 7.28
CA GLY A 155 34.79 7.36 5.95
C GLY A 155 34.02 8.69 5.94
N CYS A 156 33.77 9.28 7.11
CA CYS A 156 33.21 10.63 7.25
C CYS A 156 33.95 11.37 8.38
N SER A 157 34.11 12.69 8.25
CA SER A 157 34.52 13.55 9.36
C SER A 157 33.28 13.95 10.17
N TYR A 158 33.32 13.76 11.48
CA TYR A 158 32.19 14.06 12.35
C TYR A 158 32.65 14.64 13.69
N GLU A 159 31.75 15.37 14.33
CA GLU A 159 31.84 15.73 15.74
C GLU A 159 30.70 15.09 16.53
N ILE A 160 30.87 14.98 17.84
CA ILE A 160 29.85 14.51 18.77
C ILE A 160 29.48 15.63 19.72
N ILE A 161 28.18 15.91 19.78
CA ILE A 161 27.57 16.86 20.70
C ILE A 161 26.63 16.08 21.60
N VAL A 162 27.03 15.88 22.85
CA VAL A 162 26.17 15.30 23.89
C VAL A 162 25.47 16.43 24.62
N ILE A 163 24.14 16.44 24.61
CA ILE A 163 23.33 17.42 25.32
C ILE A 163 22.59 16.74 26.47
N ASP A 164 23.04 17.01 27.69
CA ASP A 164 22.44 16.52 28.91
C ASP A 164 21.24 17.40 29.33
N ASP A 165 20.06 16.80 29.44
CA ASP A 165 18.80 17.44 29.82
C ASP A 165 18.54 17.45 31.33
N GLY A 166 19.60 17.64 32.13
CA GLY A 166 19.49 17.76 33.58
C GLY A 166 19.64 16.45 34.35
N SER A 167 20.51 15.54 33.89
CA SER A 167 20.85 14.28 34.54
C SER A 167 21.56 14.48 35.88
N GLY A 168 21.63 13.39 36.65
CA GLY A 168 22.35 13.33 37.92
C GLY A 168 23.88 13.40 37.79
N GLU A 169 24.57 13.54 38.93
CA GLU A 169 26.03 13.73 39.01
C GLU A 169 26.80 12.62 38.29
N ARG A 170 26.35 11.36 38.39
CA ARG A 170 27.03 10.22 37.77
C ARG A 170 27.15 10.33 36.25
N THR A 171 26.12 10.85 35.57
CA THR A 171 26.18 11.07 34.11
C THR A 171 27.26 12.10 33.76
N GLN A 172 27.38 13.16 34.56
CA GLN A 172 28.37 14.22 34.36
C GLN A 172 29.79 13.70 34.54
N GLU A 173 30.04 12.92 35.60
CA GLU A 173 31.34 12.29 35.85
C GLU A 173 31.77 11.40 34.70
N ILE A 174 30.85 10.57 34.19
CA ILE A 174 31.11 9.66 33.09
C ILE A 174 31.42 10.42 31.80
N LEU A 175 30.59 11.41 31.43
CA LEU A 175 30.80 12.19 30.20
C LEU A 175 32.09 13.02 30.24
N ALA A 176 32.52 13.48 31.43
CA ALA A 176 33.78 14.21 31.59
C ALA A 176 35.03 13.35 31.31
N ARG A 177 34.92 12.01 31.38
CA ARG A 177 36.01 11.07 31.08
C ARG A 177 36.18 10.80 29.59
N VAL A 178 35.12 11.01 28.79
CA VAL A 178 35.15 10.77 27.34
C VAL A 178 35.87 11.93 26.65
N LYS A 179 36.90 11.63 25.86
CA LYS A 179 37.71 12.67 25.22
C LYS A 179 37.14 13.13 23.89
N ASN A 180 37.32 14.43 23.61
CA ASN A 180 36.97 15.10 22.35
C ASN A 180 35.48 15.03 21.97
N ILE A 181 34.60 15.04 22.97
CA ILE A 181 33.16 15.31 22.78
C ILE A 181 32.82 16.74 23.19
N THR A 182 31.79 17.33 22.58
CA THR A 182 31.20 18.57 23.07
C THR A 182 30.06 18.22 24.03
N HIS A 183 30.27 18.46 25.32
CA HIS A 183 29.24 18.25 26.34
C HIS A 183 28.53 19.57 26.67
N LEU A 184 27.22 19.61 26.43
CA LEU A 184 26.32 20.71 26.77
C LEU A 184 25.35 20.24 27.85
N ARG A 185 24.93 21.12 28.76
CA ARG A 185 24.00 20.78 29.85
C ARG A 185 22.88 21.80 30.01
N ASN A 186 21.63 21.34 30.09
CA ASN A 186 20.47 22.14 30.51
C ASN A 186 20.39 22.20 32.04
N GLN A 187 19.91 23.33 32.59
CA GLN A 187 19.72 23.48 34.03
C GLN A 187 18.55 22.66 34.58
N GLN A 188 17.57 22.35 33.72
CA GLN A 188 16.37 21.58 34.03
C GLN A 188 16.00 20.73 32.81
N ASN A 189 15.16 19.72 33.00
CA ASN A 189 14.64 18.89 31.91
C ASN A 189 13.69 19.72 31.02
N LEU A 190 14.11 19.96 29.77
CA LEU A 190 13.37 20.71 28.76
C LEU A 190 12.57 19.81 27.81
N GLY A 191 12.80 18.51 27.85
CA GLY A 191 12.26 17.53 26.92
C GLY A 191 13.08 17.42 25.64
N PHE A 192 12.93 16.30 24.94
CA PHE A 192 13.69 15.94 23.73
C PHE A 192 13.80 17.09 22.74
N LEU A 193 12.65 17.69 22.40
CA LEU A 193 12.53 18.69 21.35
C LEU A 193 13.42 19.91 21.60
N ARG A 194 13.26 20.53 22.78
CA ARG A 194 13.98 21.77 23.14
C ARG A 194 15.46 21.52 23.35
N THR A 195 15.79 20.35 23.90
CA THR A 195 17.16 19.87 24.12
C THR A 195 17.91 19.70 22.79
N CYS A 196 17.29 19.02 21.82
CA CYS A 196 17.85 18.85 20.49
C CYS A 196 18.01 20.18 19.73
N ASN A 197 17.01 21.07 19.80
CA ASN A 197 17.09 22.40 19.17
C ASN A 197 18.29 23.21 19.69
N ARG A 198 18.49 23.26 21.02
CA ARG A 198 19.62 23.96 21.64
C ARG A 198 20.98 23.39 21.19
N ALA A 199 21.09 22.07 21.10
CA ALA A 199 22.32 21.43 20.65
C ALA A 199 22.61 21.73 19.17
N ALA A 200 21.58 21.80 18.32
CA ALA A 200 21.72 22.09 16.90
C ALA A 200 22.24 23.50 16.59
N GLU A 201 22.09 24.46 17.51
CA GLU A 201 22.73 25.78 17.42
C GLU A 201 24.25 25.69 17.42
N ARG A 202 24.82 24.64 18.04
CA ARG A 202 26.27 24.40 18.11
C ARG A 202 26.82 23.50 17.00
N ALA A 203 25.94 22.88 16.19
CA ALA A 203 26.33 22.00 15.10
C ALA A 203 27.13 22.75 14.01
N ARG A 204 28.33 22.27 13.70
CA ARG A 204 29.19 22.83 12.64
C ARG A 204 29.13 22.07 11.31
N GLY A 205 28.62 20.84 11.33
CA GLY A 205 28.52 19.98 10.16
C GLY A 205 27.60 20.51 9.07
N GLU A 206 27.88 20.14 7.82
CA GLU A 206 26.96 20.30 6.69
C GLU A 206 25.65 19.53 6.95
N PHE A 207 25.75 18.36 7.60
CA PHE A 207 24.63 17.55 8.05
C PHE A 207 24.56 17.50 9.57
N VAL A 208 23.33 17.43 10.10
CA VAL A 208 23.07 17.14 11.51
C VAL A 208 22.38 15.79 11.60
N VAL A 209 22.82 14.99 12.57
CA VAL A 209 22.21 13.70 12.92
C VAL A 209 21.67 13.79 14.33
N PHE A 210 20.38 13.51 14.51
CA PHE A 210 19.82 13.23 15.83
C PHE A 210 19.90 11.73 16.06
N LEU A 211 20.53 11.32 17.17
CA LEU A 211 20.67 9.92 17.55
C LEU A 211 20.37 9.77 19.04
N ASN A 212 19.36 8.97 19.38
CA ASN A 212 19.04 8.73 20.79
C ASN A 212 20.18 7.99 21.52
N ASN A 213 20.33 8.25 22.81
CA ASN A 213 21.35 7.60 23.63
C ASN A 213 21.10 6.11 23.91
N ASP A 214 19.88 5.62 23.66
CA ASP A 214 19.50 4.20 23.73
C ASP A 214 19.55 3.49 22.35
N ALA A 215 20.26 4.08 21.40
CA ALA A 215 20.54 3.51 20.10
C ALA A 215 22.02 3.16 19.92
N GLN A 216 22.31 2.07 19.20
CA GLN A 216 23.64 1.67 18.78
C GLN A 216 23.70 1.58 17.25
N VAL A 217 24.76 2.12 16.67
CA VAL A 217 24.94 2.16 15.21
C VAL A 217 25.78 0.97 14.72
N LEU A 218 25.46 0.41 13.55
CA LEU A 218 26.24 -0.67 12.92
C LEU A 218 27.16 -0.14 11.81
N GLU A 219 28.06 -1.00 11.34
CA GLU A 219 29.07 -0.65 10.33
C GLU A 219 28.43 -0.04 9.06
N GLY A 220 29.03 1.05 8.58
CA GLY A 220 28.63 1.70 7.33
C GLY A 220 27.42 2.63 7.42
N TRP A 221 26.78 2.74 8.60
CA TRP A 221 25.53 3.51 8.78
C TRP A 221 25.63 4.96 8.25
N LEU A 222 26.64 5.71 8.70
CA LEU A 222 26.72 7.14 8.45
C LEU A 222 27.05 7.46 6.98
N VAL A 223 27.97 6.69 6.39
CA VAL A 223 28.31 6.82 4.96
C VAL A 223 27.10 6.53 4.09
N ALA A 224 26.32 5.50 4.42
CA ALA A 224 25.11 5.16 3.68
C ALA A 224 24.06 6.28 3.75
N LEU A 225 23.84 6.84 4.94
CA LEU A 225 22.95 7.97 5.15
C LEU A 225 23.39 9.21 4.34
N VAL A 226 24.64 9.63 4.46
CA VAL A 226 25.17 10.83 3.77
C VAL A 226 25.16 10.69 2.25
N LYS A 227 25.60 9.54 1.71
CA LYS A 227 25.60 9.29 0.26
C LYS A 227 24.21 9.34 -0.37
N THR A 228 23.14 9.24 0.44
CA THR A 228 21.77 9.37 -0.05
C THR A 228 21.51 10.77 -0.61
N PHE A 229 22.07 11.83 0.01
CA PHE A 229 21.87 13.21 -0.43
C PHE A 229 22.60 13.53 -1.75
N SER A 230 23.72 12.86 -2.04
CA SER A 230 24.43 13.02 -3.31
C SER A 230 23.85 12.18 -4.45
N ASN A 231 23.24 11.04 -4.12
CA ASN A 231 22.74 10.08 -5.12
C ASN A 231 21.30 10.36 -5.57
N TYR A 232 20.54 11.10 -4.77
CA TYR A 232 19.14 11.39 -5.04
C TYR A 232 18.87 12.90 -4.92
N SER A 233 18.07 13.42 -5.83
CA SER A 233 17.70 14.84 -5.85
C SER A 233 16.63 15.16 -4.79
N ASN A 234 16.66 16.40 -4.30
CA ASN A 234 15.65 16.98 -3.40
C ASN A 234 15.42 16.17 -2.12
N VAL A 235 16.45 15.58 -1.53
CA VAL A 235 16.33 14.85 -0.26
C VAL A 235 16.35 15.83 0.91
N GLY A 236 15.32 15.78 1.75
CA GLY A 236 15.18 16.62 2.95
C GLY A 236 15.67 15.93 4.21
N ALA A 237 15.35 14.65 4.39
CA ALA A 237 15.80 13.85 5.53
C ALA A 237 15.96 12.37 5.15
N VAL A 238 16.80 11.65 5.89
CA VAL A 238 17.03 10.22 5.71
C VAL A 238 17.06 9.49 7.04
N GLY A 239 16.43 8.32 7.10
CA GLY A 239 16.43 7.43 8.26
C GLY A 239 16.98 6.03 7.94
N PRO A 240 17.56 5.33 8.92
CA PRO A 240 18.11 3.99 8.74
C PRO A 240 17.03 2.89 8.88
N LYS A 241 17.44 1.65 8.63
CA LYS A 241 16.77 0.47 9.21
C LYS A 241 17.01 0.43 10.70
N VAL A 242 15.93 0.32 11.47
CA VAL A 242 16.01 0.19 12.92
C VAL A 242 15.62 -1.23 13.32
N LEU A 243 16.47 -1.87 14.10
CA LEU A 243 16.27 -3.20 14.65
C LEU A 243 16.05 -3.13 16.16
N PHE A 244 15.28 -4.09 16.67
CA PHE A 244 15.32 -4.40 18.10
C PHE A 244 16.63 -5.10 18.48
N PRO A 245 17.04 -5.07 19.76
CA PRO A 245 18.21 -5.80 20.25
C PRO A 245 18.15 -7.33 20.03
N ASP A 246 16.95 -7.90 19.92
CA ASP A 246 16.76 -9.31 19.58
C ASP A 246 16.98 -9.62 18.09
N GLY A 247 17.12 -8.58 17.26
CA GLY A 247 17.33 -8.66 15.82
C GLY A 247 16.07 -8.60 14.97
N ARG A 248 14.86 -8.51 15.55
CA ARG A 248 13.65 -8.26 14.75
C ARG A 248 13.63 -6.83 14.20
N LEU A 249 12.93 -6.64 13.09
CA LEU A 249 12.72 -5.31 12.53
C LEU A 249 11.84 -4.48 13.47
N GLN A 250 12.30 -3.27 13.80
CA GLN A 250 11.51 -2.29 14.53
C GLN A 250 10.81 -1.35 13.57
N GLU A 251 11.56 -0.74 12.65
CA GLU A 251 11.01 0.07 11.58
C GLU A 251 11.91 0.05 10.34
N ALA A 252 11.27 -0.05 9.18
CA ALA A 252 11.87 0.24 7.89
C ALA A 252 11.39 1.62 7.39
N GLY A 253 11.35 2.62 8.27
CA GLY A 253 10.58 3.85 8.08
C GLY A 253 9.14 3.73 8.57
N VAL A 254 8.39 4.83 8.51
CA VAL A 254 7.08 4.93 9.17
C VAL A 254 6.02 5.49 8.23
N CYS A 255 4.80 4.97 8.34
CA CYS A 255 3.61 5.49 7.68
C CYS A 255 2.67 6.14 8.71
N LEU A 256 1.86 7.10 8.29
CA LEU A 256 0.73 7.61 9.06
C LEU A 256 -0.58 7.07 8.51
N ASP A 257 -1.44 6.58 9.39
CA ASP A 257 -2.82 6.29 9.05
C ASP A 257 -3.67 7.60 9.09
N PRO A 258 -4.89 7.63 8.52
CA PRO A 258 -5.67 8.88 8.39
C PRO A 258 -5.93 9.64 9.70
N GLY A 259 -5.93 8.93 10.85
CA GLY A 259 -6.03 9.53 12.18
C GLY A 259 -4.72 10.10 12.76
N ALA A 260 -3.71 10.33 11.92
CA ALA A 260 -2.35 10.73 12.32
C ALA A 260 -1.65 9.71 13.26
N THR A 261 -2.06 8.44 13.21
CA THR A 261 -1.43 7.37 13.99
C THR A 261 -0.24 6.80 13.23
N SER A 262 0.90 6.72 13.91
CA SER A 262 2.12 6.13 13.35
C SER A 262 2.04 4.60 13.29
N ARG A 263 2.33 4.06 12.12
CA ARG A 263 2.48 2.62 11.87
C ARG A 263 3.91 2.35 11.39
N LEU A 264 4.66 1.67 12.26
CA LEU A 264 6.05 1.28 11.99
C LEU A 264 6.09 0.19 10.91
N VAL A 265 6.72 0.47 9.77
CA VAL A 265 6.71 -0.45 8.64
C VAL A 265 7.56 -1.68 8.97
N GLY A 266 6.92 -2.85 8.99
CA GLY A 266 7.57 -4.13 9.28
C GLY A 266 7.83 -4.41 10.75
N LEU A 267 7.08 -3.78 11.66
CA LEU A 267 7.19 -4.02 13.10
C LEU A 267 7.16 -5.51 13.46
N PHE A 268 8.19 -5.96 14.18
CA PHE A 268 8.46 -7.35 14.59
C PHE A 268 8.75 -8.34 13.46
N ASP A 269 8.80 -7.88 12.21
CA ASP A 269 9.01 -8.72 11.04
C ASP A 269 10.51 -9.07 10.86
N ASP A 270 10.80 -9.90 9.86
CA ASP A 270 12.14 -10.35 9.53
C ASP A 270 12.85 -9.23 8.73
N PRO A 271 13.94 -8.64 9.26
CA PRO A 271 14.64 -7.53 8.62
C PRO A 271 15.33 -7.91 7.31
N GLU A 272 15.50 -9.21 7.02
CA GLU A 272 16.16 -9.73 5.81
C GLU A 272 15.19 -9.89 4.63
N LEU A 273 13.88 -9.69 4.84
CA LEU A 273 12.92 -9.76 3.74
C LEU A 273 13.23 -8.71 2.66
N PRO A 274 13.21 -9.07 1.36
CA PRO A 274 13.59 -8.15 0.28
C PRO A 274 12.80 -6.83 0.28
N LYS A 275 11.52 -6.85 0.65
CA LYS A 275 10.65 -5.65 0.74
C LYS A 275 11.18 -4.56 1.68
N TYR A 276 11.97 -4.92 2.70
CA TYR A 276 12.59 -3.98 3.64
C TYR A 276 14.03 -3.62 3.28
N ASN A 277 14.57 -4.21 2.22
CA ASN A 277 15.96 -4.05 1.80
C ASN A 277 16.13 -3.22 0.53
N ARG A 278 15.13 -2.37 0.24
CA ARG A 278 15.20 -1.34 -0.81
C ARG A 278 15.11 0.07 -0.24
N LEU A 279 15.87 0.99 -0.83
CA LEU A 279 15.71 2.42 -0.56
C LEU A 279 14.35 2.86 -1.08
N ARG A 280 13.58 3.57 -0.25
CA ARG A 280 12.27 4.07 -0.63
C ARG A 280 11.92 5.35 0.09
N GLU A 281 10.97 6.07 -0.49
CA GLU A 281 10.36 7.21 0.19
C GLU A 281 9.36 6.70 1.24
N VAL A 282 9.27 7.42 2.35
CA VAL A 282 8.40 7.11 3.49
C VAL A 282 7.74 8.39 3.99
N ASP A 283 6.66 8.26 4.77
CA ASP A 283 5.93 9.44 5.24
C ASP A 283 6.82 10.28 6.15
N TYR A 284 7.48 9.64 7.10
CA TYR A 284 8.53 10.22 7.94
C TYR A 284 9.53 9.16 8.44
N VAL A 285 10.62 9.63 9.05
CA VAL A 285 11.61 8.80 9.75
C VAL A 285 11.71 9.24 11.20
N SER A 286 11.89 8.29 12.12
CA SER A 286 11.76 8.58 13.55
C SER A 286 12.94 9.38 14.11
N GLY A 287 12.67 10.13 15.19
CA GLY A 287 13.70 10.84 15.96
C GLY A 287 14.77 9.93 16.61
N CYS A 288 14.63 8.61 16.55
CA CYS A 288 15.65 7.66 17.03
C CYS A 288 16.99 7.84 16.32
N CYS A 289 16.95 7.95 14.99
CA CYS A 289 18.11 8.23 14.15
C CYS A 289 17.65 8.92 12.87
N LEU A 290 17.89 10.23 12.76
CA LEU A 290 17.45 11.05 11.64
C LEU A 290 18.60 11.96 11.21
N ILE A 291 18.94 11.94 9.92
CA ILE A 291 19.90 12.88 9.32
C ILE A 291 19.20 13.86 8.39
N LEU A 292 19.67 15.10 8.38
CA LEU A 292 19.26 16.12 7.41
C LEU A 292 20.35 17.20 7.24
N PRO A 293 20.32 17.98 6.14
CA PRO A 293 21.21 19.13 5.99
C PRO A 293 20.98 20.14 7.12
N THR A 294 22.05 20.56 7.78
CA THR A 294 22.00 21.52 8.90
C THR A 294 21.33 22.82 8.48
N ARG A 295 21.57 23.26 7.23
CA ARG A 295 20.89 24.45 6.68
C ARG A 295 19.36 24.29 6.67
N LEU A 296 18.85 23.12 6.27
CA LEU A 296 17.42 22.87 6.18
C LEU A 296 16.80 22.83 7.57
N PHE A 297 17.45 22.18 8.55
CA PHE A 297 16.96 22.20 9.93
C PHE A 297 16.83 23.63 10.48
N ARG A 298 17.83 24.49 10.22
CA ARG A 298 17.79 25.92 10.60
C ARG A 298 16.71 26.70 9.87
N GLU A 299 16.56 26.49 8.56
CA GLU A 299 15.49 27.10 7.73
C GLU A 299 14.08 26.65 8.15
N MET A 300 13.95 25.48 8.77
CA MET A 300 12.69 25.00 9.37
C MET A 300 12.42 25.64 10.76
N GLY A 301 13.40 26.30 11.38
CA GLY A 301 13.31 26.79 12.76
C GLY A 301 13.56 25.72 13.83
N GLY A 302 14.16 24.59 13.44
CA GLY A 302 14.31 23.40 14.27
C GLY A 302 13.02 22.60 14.40
N PHE A 303 12.93 21.77 15.43
CA PHE A 303 11.68 21.10 15.79
C PHE A 303 10.66 22.11 16.34
N ASP A 304 9.40 22.01 15.90
CA ASP A 304 8.34 22.97 16.25
C ASP A 304 7.95 22.86 17.74
N GLN A 305 8.16 23.94 18.49
CA GLN A 305 7.88 24.00 19.92
C GLN A 305 6.41 23.77 20.28
N ALA A 306 5.49 23.84 19.31
CA ALA A 306 4.11 23.42 19.49
C ALA A 306 3.99 21.96 19.95
N PHE A 307 4.95 21.10 19.62
CA PHE A 307 4.97 19.68 20.01
C PHE A 307 5.75 19.40 21.30
N ALA A 308 6.21 20.43 22.01
CA ALA A 308 6.87 20.25 23.30
C ALA A 308 5.93 19.56 24.33
N PRO A 309 6.46 18.70 25.21
CA PRO A 309 7.88 18.38 25.38
C PRO A 309 8.43 17.27 24.45
N ALA A 310 7.57 16.44 23.85
CA ALA A 310 7.94 15.31 22.98
C ALA A 310 6.72 14.74 22.22
N TYR A 311 7.02 13.85 21.28
CA TYR A 311 6.14 13.15 20.34
C TYR A 311 5.60 14.02 19.19
N CYS A 312 5.67 13.46 17.97
CA CYS A 312 5.22 14.05 16.70
C CYS A 312 6.09 15.18 16.13
N GLU A 313 7.18 15.56 16.79
CA GLU A 313 8.12 16.58 16.31
C GLU A 313 8.90 16.15 15.07
N ASP A 314 9.20 14.86 14.97
CA ASP A 314 9.84 14.23 13.81
C ASP A 314 8.90 14.17 12.61
N VAL A 315 7.62 13.84 12.85
CA VAL A 315 6.56 13.89 11.86
C VAL A 315 6.40 15.32 11.33
N ASP A 316 6.25 16.31 12.22
CA ASP A 316 6.06 17.71 11.82
C ASP A 316 7.22 18.24 10.97
N LEU A 317 8.46 17.94 11.38
CA LEU A 317 9.66 18.31 10.61
C LEU A 317 9.64 17.68 9.22
N CYS A 318 9.36 16.38 9.11
CA CYS A 318 9.32 15.68 7.83
C CYS A 318 8.20 16.20 6.91
N PHE A 319 7.02 16.50 7.46
CA PHE A 319 5.91 17.09 6.71
C PHE A 319 6.21 18.54 6.29
N GLY A 320 6.87 19.30 7.15
CA GLY A 320 7.36 20.64 6.84
C GLY A 320 8.37 20.63 5.68
N LEU A 321 9.34 19.72 5.69
CA LEU A 321 10.27 19.51 4.57
C LEU A 321 9.54 19.13 3.28
N ARG A 322 8.57 18.20 3.37
CA ARG A 322 7.74 17.78 2.24
C ARG A 322 6.94 18.92 1.63
N SER A 323 6.38 19.80 2.45
CA SER A 323 5.64 20.98 2.00
C SER A 323 6.50 21.94 1.15
N ARG A 324 7.84 21.83 1.23
CA ARG A 324 8.81 22.61 0.46
C ARG A 324 9.41 21.82 -0.72
N GLY A 325 8.82 20.67 -1.08
CA GLY A 325 9.23 19.85 -2.22
C GLY A 325 10.38 18.88 -1.93
N TYR A 326 10.76 18.70 -0.65
CA TYR A 326 11.77 17.73 -0.27
C TYR A 326 11.19 16.32 -0.06
N ARG A 327 12.01 15.31 -0.31
CA ARG A 327 11.70 13.88 -0.15
C ARG A 327 12.26 13.36 1.17
N ILE A 328 11.54 12.43 1.78
CA ILE A 328 11.96 11.78 3.03
C ILE A 328 12.27 10.32 2.74
N LEU A 329 13.53 9.92 2.89
CA LEU A 329 14.00 8.63 2.42
C LEU A 329 14.36 7.68 3.56
N TYR A 330 13.97 6.43 3.40
CA TYR A 330 14.47 5.31 4.16
C TYR A 330 15.64 4.66 3.42
N ASN A 331 16.79 4.48 4.08
CA ASN A 331 17.94 3.78 3.51
C ASN A 331 18.29 2.50 4.31
N PRO A 332 18.03 1.29 3.77
CA PRO A 332 18.25 0.03 4.48
C PRO A 332 19.73 -0.34 4.63
N ARG A 333 20.65 0.34 3.93
CA ARG A 333 22.10 0.12 4.07
C ARG A 333 22.65 0.73 5.35
N ALA A 334 21.91 1.66 5.96
CA ALA A 334 22.21 2.14 7.30
C ALA A 334 21.39 1.34 8.31
N VAL A 335 22.05 0.78 9.32
CA VAL A 335 21.38 -0.05 10.34
C VAL A 335 21.70 0.48 11.72
N VAL A 336 20.66 0.65 12.53
CA VAL A 336 20.70 1.07 13.92
C VAL A 336 19.92 0.07 14.76
N VAL A 337 20.40 -0.22 15.96
CA VAL A 337 19.70 -1.02 16.96
C VAL A 337 19.17 -0.07 18.03
N HIS A 338 17.89 -0.15 18.38
CA HIS A 338 17.28 0.78 19.33
C HIS A 338 16.48 0.02 20.39
N HIS A 339 16.70 0.38 21.65
CA HIS A 339 15.89 -0.13 22.75
C HIS A 339 14.58 0.68 22.83
N LEU A 340 13.59 0.37 21.99
CA LEU A 340 12.35 1.15 21.88
C LEU A 340 11.78 1.57 23.24
N SER A 341 11.72 2.88 23.44
CA SER A 341 11.18 3.50 24.66
C SER A 341 11.91 3.11 25.95
N ALA A 342 13.07 2.46 25.97
CA ALA A 342 13.73 2.05 27.21
C ALA A 342 14.03 3.24 28.15
N THR A 343 14.34 4.40 27.58
CA THR A 343 14.56 5.66 28.30
C THR A 343 13.28 6.33 28.83
N THR A 344 12.11 6.01 28.28
CA THR A 344 10.80 6.57 28.71
C THR A 344 9.95 5.58 29.50
N SER A 345 10.10 4.28 29.24
CA SER A 345 9.42 3.15 29.85
C SER A 345 9.96 2.92 31.26
N GLY A 346 9.44 3.70 32.21
CA GLY A 346 9.86 3.68 33.61
C GLY A 346 9.96 5.07 34.23
N MET A 347 10.02 6.13 33.41
CA MET A 347 10.09 7.51 33.88
C MET A 347 8.76 8.26 33.80
N LEU A 348 7.89 7.91 32.84
CA LEU A 348 6.58 8.51 32.69
C LEU A 348 5.48 7.49 32.99
N GLU A 349 4.47 7.91 33.73
CA GLU A 349 3.22 7.16 33.85
C GLU A 349 2.66 6.86 32.45
N PRO A 350 2.29 5.61 32.13
CA PRO A 350 1.78 5.25 30.80
C PRO A 350 0.64 6.14 30.30
N SER A 351 -0.22 6.59 31.22
CA SER A 351 -1.32 7.52 30.94
C SER A 351 -0.85 8.90 30.47
N TYR A 352 0.24 9.43 31.04
CA TYR A 352 0.80 10.71 30.65
C TYR A 352 1.46 10.64 29.27
N LYS A 353 2.23 9.57 29.01
CA LYS A 353 2.79 9.30 27.68
C LYS A 353 1.69 9.23 26.61
N GLN A 354 0.63 8.46 26.88
CA GLN A 354 -0.51 8.36 25.97
C GLN A 354 -1.17 9.72 25.72
N ALA A 355 -1.34 10.54 26.76
CA ALA A 355 -1.92 11.87 26.64
C ALA A 355 -1.06 12.81 25.75
N LEU A 356 0.28 12.73 25.85
CA LEU A 356 1.18 13.49 24.97
C LEU A 356 1.04 13.04 23.52
N VAL A 357 1.04 11.73 23.25
CA VAL A 357 0.86 11.18 21.90
C VAL A 357 -0.45 11.65 21.29
N VAL A 358 -1.58 11.46 22.00
CA VAL A 358 -2.91 11.87 21.50
C VAL A 358 -2.98 13.38 21.22
N ARG A 359 -2.37 14.21 22.08
CA ARG A 359 -2.30 15.65 21.86
C ARG A 359 -1.44 16.01 20.64
N GLY A 360 -0.34 15.31 20.43
CA GLY A 360 0.51 15.45 19.24
C GLY A 360 -0.24 15.08 17.97
N GLN A 361 -0.94 13.95 17.96
CA GLN A 361 -1.78 13.49 16.86
C GLN A 361 -2.86 14.50 16.50
N GLN A 362 -3.56 15.06 17.50
CA GLN A 362 -4.56 16.09 17.26
C GLN A 362 -3.94 17.31 16.55
N LYS A 363 -2.78 17.79 16.99
CA LYS A 363 -2.07 18.91 16.35
C LYS A 363 -1.61 18.58 14.93
N LEU A 364 -1.14 17.35 14.69
CA LEU A 364 -0.79 16.88 13.36
C LEU A 364 -2.01 16.90 12.43
N SER A 365 -3.16 16.37 12.87
CA SER A 365 -4.40 16.47 12.10
C SER A 365 -4.81 17.92 11.85
N GLU A 366 -4.76 18.79 12.86
CA GLU A 366 -5.07 20.22 12.68
C GLU A 366 -4.16 20.92 11.66
N LYS A 367 -2.87 20.53 11.58
CA LYS A 367 -1.87 21.18 10.72
C LYS A 367 -1.72 20.53 9.34
N TRP A 368 -1.87 19.20 9.24
CA TRP A 368 -1.41 18.39 8.10
C TRP A 368 -2.45 17.39 7.55
N GLN A 369 -3.72 17.43 7.97
CA GLN A 369 -4.72 16.43 7.54
C GLN A 369 -4.78 16.22 6.03
N ALA A 370 -4.74 17.29 5.23
CA ALA A 370 -4.83 17.19 3.78
C ALA A 370 -3.64 16.39 3.18
N GLN A 371 -2.43 16.61 3.71
CA GLN A 371 -1.24 15.86 3.30
C GLN A 371 -1.29 14.41 3.80
N ILE A 372 -1.79 14.17 5.01
CA ILE A 372 -1.98 12.82 5.57
C ILE A 372 -2.98 12.03 4.70
N ASP A 373 -4.10 12.65 4.32
CA ASP A 373 -5.13 12.05 3.47
C ASP A 373 -4.56 11.71 2.08
N GLU A 374 -3.76 12.61 1.49
CA GLU A 374 -3.12 12.36 0.19
C GLU A 374 -2.09 11.23 0.24
N LEU A 375 -1.28 11.14 1.31
CA LEU A 375 -0.31 10.03 1.49
C LEU A 375 -0.99 8.67 1.73
N ASN A 376 -2.25 8.68 2.18
CA ASN A 376 -3.06 7.46 2.36
C ASN A 376 -3.85 7.06 1.11
N ARG A 377 -3.77 7.84 0.03
CA ARG A 377 -4.59 7.64 -1.16
C ARG A 377 -4.05 6.52 -2.05
N VAL A 378 -4.73 5.38 -2.01
CA VAL A 378 -4.53 4.29 -2.98
C VAL A 378 -5.47 4.43 -4.17
N ARG A 379 -4.94 4.30 -5.39
CA ARG A 379 -5.73 4.37 -6.63
C ARG A 379 -5.96 2.98 -7.21
N LEU A 380 -7.21 2.63 -7.45
CA LEU A 380 -7.60 1.35 -8.05
C LEU A 380 -7.69 1.45 -9.58
N ILE A 381 -7.00 0.59 -10.30
CA ILE A 381 -7.06 0.50 -11.77
C ILE A 381 -7.69 -0.84 -12.16
N ALA A 382 -8.83 -0.82 -12.84
CA ALA A 382 -9.48 -2.04 -13.30
C ALA A 382 -9.04 -2.38 -14.75
N PHE A 383 -8.66 -3.62 -15.01
CA PHE A 383 -8.45 -4.09 -16.39
C PHE A 383 -9.76 -4.02 -17.16
N TYR A 384 -9.70 -3.62 -18.42
CA TYR A 384 -10.87 -3.40 -19.26
C TYR A 384 -10.73 -4.17 -20.58
N LEU A 385 -11.69 -5.06 -20.83
CA LEU A 385 -11.79 -5.86 -22.04
C LEU A 385 -12.59 -5.11 -23.12
N PRO A 386 -11.98 -4.79 -24.29
CA PRO A 386 -12.68 -4.07 -25.35
C PRO A 386 -13.59 -4.95 -26.22
N GLN A 387 -13.62 -6.28 -26.04
CA GLN A 387 -14.23 -7.26 -26.95
C GLN A 387 -15.78 -7.29 -26.99
N TYR A 388 -16.47 -6.31 -26.41
CA TYR A 388 -17.94 -6.20 -26.45
C TYR A 388 -18.44 -5.36 -27.64
N HIS A 389 -17.78 -5.49 -28.79
CA HIS A 389 -18.25 -5.00 -30.08
C HIS A 389 -17.78 -5.95 -31.19
N PRO A 390 -18.57 -6.13 -32.26
CA PRO A 390 -18.16 -6.97 -33.38
C PRO A 390 -17.06 -6.29 -34.20
N ILE A 391 -16.12 -7.09 -34.70
CA ILE A 391 -15.11 -6.70 -35.68
C ILE A 391 -15.10 -7.72 -36.83
N PRO A 392 -14.69 -7.34 -38.05
CA PRO A 392 -14.69 -8.25 -39.20
C PRO A 392 -13.93 -9.56 -38.97
N GLU A 393 -12.81 -9.49 -38.25
CA GLU A 393 -11.97 -10.64 -37.91
C GLU A 393 -12.71 -11.63 -37.01
N ASN A 394 -13.34 -11.14 -35.94
CA ASN A 394 -14.13 -11.97 -35.03
C ASN A 394 -15.31 -12.62 -35.75
N ASP A 395 -15.98 -11.87 -36.62
CA ASP A 395 -17.10 -12.35 -37.41
C ASP A 395 -16.69 -13.47 -38.37
N LEU A 396 -15.50 -13.36 -38.97
CA LEU A 396 -14.92 -14.40 -39.82
C LEU A 396 -14.63 -15.68 -39.04
N TRP A 397 -14.11 -15.58 -37.82
CA TRP A 397 -13.64 -16.73 -37.05
C TRP A 397 -14.71 -17.41 -36.21
N TRP A 398 -15.68 -16.65 -35.67
CA TRP A 398 -16.67 -17.15 -34.71
C TRP A 398 -18.12 -16.92 -35.14
N GLY A 399 -18.34 -16.29 -36.30
CA GLY A 399 -19.65 -16.04 -36.87
C GLY A 399 -20.12 -14.59 -36.68
N LYS A 400 -21.02 -14.16 -37.56
CA LYS A 400 -21.49 -12.78 -37.66
C LYS A 400 -22.02 -12.24 -36.33
N GLY A 401 -21.55 -11.05 -35.94
CA GLY A 401 -21.94 -10.35 -34.73
C GLY A 401 -21.30 -10.89 -33.46
N PHE A 402 -20.17 -11.60 -33.56
CA PHE A 402 -19.56 -12.23 -32.39
C PHE A 402 -19.03 -11.18 -31.40
N THR A 403 -19.42 -11.36 -30.15
CA THR A 403 -18.83 -10.76 -28.95
C THR A 403 -18.81 -11.81 -27.85
N GLU A 404 -18.12 -11.53 -26.75
CA GLU A 404 -18.06 -12.45 -25.60
C GLU A 404 -19.44 -12.77 -25.00
N TRP A 405 -20.45 -11.94 -25.23
CA TRP A 405 -21.84 -12.24 -24.88
C TRP A 405 -22.35 -13.55 -25.47
N THR A 406 -21.86 -13.92 -26.65
CA THR A 406 -22.19 -15.18 -27.32
C THR A 406 -21.80 -16.38 -26.45
N ASN A 407 -20.62 -16.32 -25.83
CA ASN A 407 -20.12 -17.38 -24.95
C ASN A 407 -20.84 -17.36 -23.61
N VAL A 408 -21.01 -16.17 -23.01
CA VAL A 408 -21.69 -15.98 -21.72
C VAL A 408 -23.11 -16.53 -21.75
N ALA A 409 -23.90 -16.21 -22.78
CA ALA A 409 -25.29 -16.66 -22.89
C ALA A 409 -25.43 -18.17 -23.12
N LYS A 410 -24.41 -18.81 -23.72
CA LYS A 410 -24.39 -20.26 -23.98
C LYS A 410 -24.00 -21.08 -22.76
N ALA A 411 -23.27 -20.51 -21.82
CA ALA A 411 -22.79 -21.21 -20.63
C ALA A 411 -23.93 -21.90 -19.85
N ARG A 412 -23.64 -23.08 -19.30
CA ARG A 412 -24.56 -23.87 -18.48
C ARG A 412 -23.88 -24.33 -17.17
N PRO A 413 -24.65 -24.51 -16.08
CA PRO A 413 -24.12 -25.08 -14.85
C PRO A 413 -23.52 -26.48 -15.06
N ASN A 414 -22.27 -26.67 -14.63
CA ASN A 414 -21.64 -28.00 -14.64
C ASN A 414 -22.02 -28.86 -13.43
N PHE A 415 -22.45 -28.25 -12.32
CA PHE A 415 -22.86 -28.93 -11.09
C PHE A 415 -23.93 -28.12 -10.34
N VAL A 416 -24.66 -28.77 -9.42
CA VAL A 416 -25.69 -28.12 -8.60
C VAL A 416 -25.05 -26.98 -7.78
N GLY A 417 -25.63 -25.78 -7.86
CA GLY A 417 -25.10 -24.58 -7.19
C GLY A 417 -24.04 -23.83 -7.99
N HIS A 418 -23.65 -24.29 -9.18
CA HIS A 418 -22.78 -23.55 -10.09
C HIS A 418 -23.54 -22.40 -10.75
N TYR A 419 -23.14 -21.16 -10.48
CA TYR A 419 -23.75 -19.96 -11.05
C TYR A 419 -23.34 -19.74 -12.52
N GLN A 420 -24.11 -20.34 -13.44
CA GLN A 420 -24.04 -20.12 -14.88
C GLN A 420 -25.46 -20.20 -15.50
N PRO A 421 -25.75 -19.49 -16.60
CA PRO A 421 -24.96 -18.38 -17.14
C PRO A 421 -24.92 -17.21 -16.16
N ARG A 422 -23.82 -16.47 -16.17
CA ARG A 422 -23.70 -15.18 -15.46
C ARG A 422 -24.36 -14.10 -16.30
N LEU A 423 -25.32 -13.37 -15.73
CA LEU A 423 -26.13 -12.40 -16.48
C LEU A 423 -25.92 -10.99 -15.94
N PRO A 424 -25.61 -10.00 -16.80
CA PRO A 424 -25.50 -8.61 -16.41
C PRO A 424 -26.83 -8.06 -15.89
N SER A 425 -26.76 -7.08 -14.99
CA SER A 425 -27.95 -6.34 -14.52
C SER A 425 -28.04 -4.98 -15.20
N ASP A 426 -27.38 -3.95 -14.66
CA ASP A 426 -27.54 -2.54 -15.07
C ASP A 426 -27.38 -2.29 -16.57
N PHE A 427 -26.33 -2.85 -17.17
CA PHE A 427 -25.96 -2.57 -18.57
C PHE A 427 -26.55 -3.56 -19.58
N GLY A 428 -27.11 -4.68 -19.12
CA GLY A 428 -27.52 -5.78 -20.00
C GLY A 428 -26.38 -6.29 -20.90
N PHE A 429 -26.74 -6.93 -22.01
CA PHE A 429 -25.80 -7.38 -23.04
C PHE A 429 -25.40 -6.19 -23.95
N TYR A 430 -24.59 -5.27 -23.41
CA TYR A 430 -24.24 -4.01 -24.06
C TYR A 430 -23.35 -4.16 -25.30
N ASP A 431 -23.25 -3.09 -26.08
CA ASP A 431 -22.40 -2.99 -27.28
C ASP A 431 -21.52 -1.74 -27.21
N LEU A 432 -20.18 -1.91 -27.26
CA LEU A 432 -19.22 -0.82 -27.17
C LEU A 432 -19.12 0.05 -28.44
N ARG A 433 -19.91 -0.27 -29.48
CA ARG A 433 -20.26 0.69 -30.54
C ARG A 433 -21.20 1.79 -30.05
N LEU A 434 -21.74 1.71 -28.84
CA LEU A 434 -22.50 2.78 -28.20
C LEU A 434 -21.58 3.52 -27.23
N ALA A 435 -21.46 4.84 -27.40
CA ALA A 435 -20.47 5.63 -26.66
C ALA A 435 -20.92 5.83 -25.21
N GLU A 436 -22.24 5.97 -25.05
CA GLU A 436 -22.95 6.05 -23.77
C GLU A 436 -22.62 4.90 -22.82
N VAL A 437 -22.39 3.68 -23.34
CA VAL A 437 -22.05 2.51 -22.51
C VAL A 437 -20.74 2.73 -21.77
N LEU A 438 -19.69 3.14 -22.50
CA LEU A 438 -18.39 3.39 -21.89
C LEU A 438 -18.44 4.60 -20.94
N GLU A 439 -19.25 5.61 -21.27
CA GLU A 439 -19.50 6.76 -20.39
C GLU A 439 -20.17 6.36 -19.08
N GLU A 440 -21.25 5.58 -19.13
CA GLU A 440 -21.97 5.13 -17.93
C GLU A 440 -21.13 4.16 -17.09
N GLN A 441 -20.35 3.28 -17.72
CA GLN A 441 -19.38 2.42 -17.04
C GLN A 441 -18.35 3.24 -16.28
N ALA A 442 -17.78 4.26 -16.91
CA ALA A 442 -16.80 5.14 -16.27
C ALA A 442 -17.40 5.92 -15.09
N GLU A 443 -18.64 6.43 -15.22
CA GLU A 443 -19.32 7.11 -14.12
C GLU A 443 -19.67 6.15 -12.97
N LEU A 444 -20.08 4.91 -13.27
CA LEU A 444 -20.28 3.88 -12.25
C LEU A 444 -18.96 3.53 -11.53
N ALA A 445 -17.88 3.33 -12.28
CA ALA A 445 -16.56 3.02 -11.75
C ALA A 445 -16.07 4.09 -10.76
N LYS A 446 -16.16 5.37 -11.15
CA LYS A 446 -15.80 6.50 -10.29
C LYS A 446 -16.63 6.56 -9.00
N ARG A 447 -17.95 6.33 -9.10
CA ARG A 447 -18.85 6.35 -7.93
C ARG A 447 -18.45 5.36 -6.84
N TYR A 448 -17.79 4.26 -7.20
CA TYR A 448 -17.33 3.22 -6.29
C TYR A 448 -15.82 3.21 -6.03
N GLY A 449 -15.10 4.25 -6.48
CA GLY A 449 -13.69 4.46 -6.13
C GLY A 449 -12.69 3.81 -7.08
N ILE A 450 -13.11 3.32 -8.26
CA ILE A 450 -12.18 2.96 -9.33
C ILE A 450 -11.60 4.25 -9.92
N TYR A 451 -10.28 4.39 -9.84
CA TYR A 451 -9.57 5.57 -10.31
C TYR A 451 -9.46 5.61 -11.83
N GLY A 452 -9.25 4.45 -12.48
CA GLY A 452 -9.06 4.39 -13.92
C GLY A 452 -9.14 2.99 -14.50
N PHE A 453 -9.04 2.91 -15.82
CA PHE A 453 -9.06 1.66 -16.58
C PHE A 453 -7.70 1.34 -17.21
N CYS A 454 -7.34 0.06 -17.20
CA CYS A 454 -6.22 -0.48 -17.97
C CYS A 454 -6.80 -1.24 -19.16
N PHE A 455 -6.85 -0.62 -20.34
CA PHE A 455 -7.40 -1.27 -21.52
C PHE A 455 -6.41 -2.29 -22.07
N TYR A 456 -6.90 -3.49 -22.40
CA TYR A 456 -6.13 -4.38 -23.25
C TYR A 456 -5.97 -3.74 -24.63
N TYR A 457 -4.72 -3.65 -25.06
CA TYR A 457 -4.33 -3.11 -26.34
C TYR A 457 -3.84 -4.25 -27.23
N TYR A 458 -4.50 -4.41 -28.38
CA TYR A 458 -4.25 -5.47 -29.34
C TYR A 458 -3.66 -4.87 -30.62
N TRP A 459 -2.35 -5.05 -30.78
CA TRP A 459 -1.61 -4.61 -31.95
C TRP A 459 -0.75 -5.76 -32.44
N PHE A 460 -0.88 -6.10 -33.73
CA PHE A 460 -0.24 -7.23 -34.40
C PHE A 460 0.49 -6.74 -35.64
N ASN A 461 1.80 -6.51 -35.51
CA ASN A 461 2.72 -6.16 -36.61
C ASN A 461 2.15 -5.10 -37.58
N GLY A 462 1.61 -4.01 -37.03
CA GLY A 462 1.06 -2.88 -37.79
C GLY A 462 -0.47 -2.83 -37.87
N LYS A 463 -1.17 -3.86 -37.39
CA LYS A 463 -2.64 -3.91 -37.36
C LYS A 463 -3.19 -3.85 -35.94
N ARG A 464 -4.01 -2.84 -35.64
CA ARG A 464 -4.80 -2.78 -34.40
C ARG A 464 -6.08 -3.59 -34.56
N LEU A 465 -6.50 -4.25 -33.48
CA LEU A 465 -7.81 -4.91 -33.36
C LEU A 465 -8.50 -4.41 -32.09
N LEU A 466 -9.83 -4.45 -32.06
CA LEU A 466 -10.65 -4.05 -30.90
C LEU A 466 -10.37 -2.62 -30.39
N ASP A 467 -9.85 -1.73 -31.24
CA ASP A 467 -9.39 -0.39 -30.85
C ASP A 467 -10.53 0.64 -30.75
N LEU A 468 -11.75 0.31 -31.17
CA LEU A 468 -12.89 1.24 -31.21
C LEU A 468 -13.13 2.01 -29.89
N PRO A 469 -13.11 1.39 -28.69
CA PRO A 469 -13.28 2.14 -27.44
C PRO A 469 -12.17 3.17 -27.21
N LEU A 470 -10.91 2.82 -27.54
CA LEU A 470 -9.76 3.72 -27.41
C LEU A 470 -9.83 4.86 -28.43
N GLU A 471 -10.17 4.56 -29.69
CA GLU A 471 -10.35 5.57 -30.73
C GLU A 471 -11.44 6.60 -30.35
N ARG A 472 -12.50 6.16 -29.67
CA ARG A 472 -13.54 7.06 -29.16
C ARG A 472 -13.04 7.99 -28.08
N ILE A 473 -12.23 7.49 -27.14
CA ILE A 473 -11.60 8.33 -26.13
C ILE A 473 -10.74 9.39 -26.82
N MET A 474 -9.93 9.00 -27.80
CA MET A 474 -9.07 9.94 -28.52
C MET A 474 -9.84 10.98 -29.34
N ASN A 475 -10.99 10.60 -29.92
CA ASN A 475 -11.78 11.49 -30.78
C ASN A 475 -12.74 12.39 -30.00
N SER A 476 -13.22 11.96 -28.83
CA SER A 476 -14.26 12.68 -28.08
C SER A 476 -13.78 13.24 -26.74
N ASN A 477 -12.58 12.86 -26.27
CA ASN A 477 -12.10 13.08 -24.91
C ASN A 477 -13.07 12.55 -23.83
N LYS A 478 -13.93 11.58 -24.19
CA LYS A 478 -14.88 10.93 -23.30
C LYS A 478 -14.74 9.40 -23.32
N PRO A 479 -15.02 8.73 -22.19
CA PRO A 479 -15.31 9.32 -20.88
C PRO A 479 -14.10 10.02 -20.24
N ASN A 480 -14.38 10.97 -19.36
CA ASN A 480 -13.37 11.64 -18.53
C ASN A 480 -12.91 10.70 -17.41
N ILE A 481 -12.24 9.61 -17.72
CA ILE A 481 -11.65 8.68 -16.74
C ILE A 481 -10.17 8.48 -17.06
N PRO A 482 -9.29 8.47 -16.04
CA PRO A 482 -7.90 8.09 -16.24
C PRO A 482 -7.77 6.70 -16.87
N PHE A 483 -6.83 6.54 -17.79
CA PHE A 483 -6.55 5.22 -18.38
C PHE A 483 -5.07 4.97 -18.68
N CYS A 484 -4.69 3.70 -18.72
CA CYS A 484 -3.43 3.22 -19.28
C CYS A 484 -3.69 2.00 -20.16
N LEU A 485 -2.64 1.49 -20.80
CA LEU A 485 -2.72 0.36 -21.71
C LEU A 485 -1.90 -0.83 -21.19
N CYS A 486 -2.42 -2.03 -21.42
CA CYS A 486 -1.71 -3.29 -21.32
C CYS A 486 -1.61 -3.91 -22.71
N TRP A 487 -0.39 -3.98 -23.27
CA TRP A 487 -0.19 -4.63 -24.56
C TRP A 487 -0.27 -6.15 -24.39
N ALA A 488 -1.33 -6.75 -24.94
CA ALA A 488 -1.51 -8.19 -25.05
C ALA A 488 -0.62 -8.73 -26.17
N ASN A 489 0.69 -8.79 -25.91
CA ASN A 489 1.76 -8.98 -26.90
C ASN A 489 1.99 -10.45 -27.31
N GLU A 490 0.93 -11.25 -27.29
CA GLU A 490 0.95 -12.67 -27.66
C GLU A 490 0.17 -12.94 -28.94
N ASN A 491 0.37 -14.13 -29.53
CA ASN A 491 -0.41 -14.55 -30.70
C ASN A 491 -1.89 -14.64 -30.35
N TRP A 492 -2.74 -14.21 -31.29
CA TRP A 492 -4.16 -14.56 -31.23
C TRP A 492 -4.35 -15.95 -31.85
N THR A 493 -4.80 -16.92 -31.07
CA THR A 493 -5.07 -18.28 -31.56
C THR A 493 -6.54 -18.66 -31.40
N GLN A 494 -6.99 -19.69 -32.13
CA GLN A 494 -8.38 -20.19 -32.01
C GLN A 494 -8.71 -20.73 -30.61
N LYS A 495 -7.69 -21.12 -29.84
CA LYS A 495 -7.82 -21.48 -28.43
C LYS A 495 -7.49 -20.26 -27.59
N TRP A 496 -8.42 -19.83 -26.75
CA TRP A 496 -8.28 -18.61 -25.95
C TRP A 496 -7.14 -18.61 -24.90
N ASP A 497 -6.36 -19.70 -24.79
CA ASP A 497 -5.25 -19.85 -23.84
C ASP A 497 -3.85 -19.66 -24.46
N GLY A 498 -3.77 -19.17 -25.71
CA GLY A 498 -2.50 -18.82 -26.35
C GLY A 498 -1.60 -20.03 -26.70
N GLY A 499 -2.10 -21.25 -26.56
CA GLY A 499 -1.39 -22.48 -26.94
C GLY A 499 -1.33 -22.71 -28.46
N ASP A 500 -0.65 -23.79 -28.87
CA ASP A 500 -0.41 -24.25 -30.27
C ASP A 500 -1.70 -24.68 -31.01
N GLY A 501 -2.76 -23.88 -30.95
CA GLY A 501 -3.89 -23.93 -31.86
C GLY A 501 -3.61 -23.15 -33.15
N HIS A 502 -4.48 -23.27 -34.14
CA HIS A 502 -4.38 -22.49 -35.38
C HIS A 502 -4.31 -20.99 -35.05
N VAL A 503 -3.18 -20.35 -35.38
CA VAL A 503 -2.92 -18.93 -35.14
C VAL A 503 -3.82 -18.12 -36.07
N LEU A 504 -4.69 -17.29 -35.48
CA LEU A 504 -5.61 -16.39 -36.17
C LEU A 504 -4.92 -15.08 -36.56
N MET A 505 -4.08 -14.56 -35.66
CA MET A 505 -3.24 -13.40 -35.89
C MET A 505 -1.89 -13.62 -35.19
N ALA A 506 -0.80 -13.58 -35.96
CA ALA A 506 0.54 -13.76 -35.42
C ALA A 506 1.09 -12.45 -34.85
N GLN A 507 1.93 -12.58 -33.84
CA GLN A 507 2.73 -11.53 -33.24
C GLN A 507 4.20 -11.89 -33.41
N GLN A 508 4.96 -10.99 -34.02
CA GLN A 508 6.43 -11.07 -34.08
C GLN A 508 7.04 -10.00 -33.19
N HIS A 509 8.22 -10.31 -32.66
CA HIS A 509 9.02 -9.42 -31.81
C HIS A 509 10.37 -9.21 -32.47
N SER A 510 10.57 -8.02 -32.99
CA SER A 510 11.80 -7.57 -33.61
C SER A 510 12.05 -6.10 -33.27
N ASP A 511 13.27 -5.65 -33.51
CA ASP A 511 13.64 -4.25 -33.43
C ASP A 511 12.70 -3.31 -34.20
N ASP A 512 12.25 -3.71 -35.40
CA ASP A 512 11.36 -2.87 -36.22
C ASP A 512 9.92 -2.88 -35.68
N ASP A 513 9.49 -4.01 -35.13
CA ASP A 513 8.19 -4.13 -34.45
C ASP A 513 8.16 -3.29 -33.18
N ASP A 514 9.23 -3.34 -32.37
CA ASP A 514 9.38 -2.54 -31.15
C ASP A 514 9.29 -1.05 -31.47
N ARG A 515 9.92 -0.61 -32.57
CA ARG A 515 9.83 0.78 -33.04
C ARG A 515 8.44 1.14 -33.55
N SER A 516 7.73 0.20 -34.15
CA SER A 516 6.41 0.44 -34.74
C SER A 516 5.32 0.51 -33.67
N VAL A 517 5.31 -0.45 -32.74
CA VAL A 517 4.32 -0.50 -31.66
C VAL A 517 4.43 0.70 -30.73
N ILE A 518 5.64 1.13 -30.37
CA ILE A 518 5.79 2.26 -29.46
C ILE A 518 5.35 3.58 -30.11
N ARG A 519 5.60 3.78 -31.42
CA ARG A 519 5.10 4.95 -32.14
C ARG A 519 3.58 4.98 -32.18
N ASP A 520 2.93 3.83 -32.36
CA ASP A 520 1.48 3.75 -32.25
C ASP A 520 1.03 4.09 -30.82
N LEU A 521 1.62 3.48 -29.80
CA LEU A 521 1.27 3.70 -28.39
C LEU A 521 1.45 5.16 -27.91
N ILE A 522 2.46 5.88 -28.40
CA ILE A 522 2.75 7.28 -28.04
C ILE A 522 1.52 8.18 -28.27
N ARG A 523 0.71 7.91 -29.29
CA ARG A 523 -0.50 8.70 -29.57
C ARG A 523 -1.47 8.72 -28.38
N TYR A 524 -1.62 7.59 -27.69
CA TYR A 524 -2.50 7.45 -26.54
C TYR A 524 -1.82 7.99 -25.29
N MET A 525 -0.52 7.77 -25.15
CA MET A 525 0.27 8.26 -24.02
C MET A 525 0.28 9.78 -23.91
N ARG A 526 0.09 10.51 -25.02
CA ARG A 526 -0.04 11.98 -25.04
C ARG A 526 -1.38 12.49 -24.51
N HIS A 527 -2.38 11.63 -24.36
CA HIS A 527 -3.70 12.04 -23.89
C HIS A 527 -3.64 12.60 -22.46
N PRO A 528 -4.35 13.69 -22.13
CA PRO A 528 -4.25 14.34 -20.81
C PRO A 528 -4.74 13.47 -19.65
N HIS A 529 -5.62 12.51 -19.93
CA HIS A 529 -6.11 11.53 -18.94
C HIS A 529 -5.27 10.24 -18.91
N TYR A 530 -4.16 10.15 -19.63
CA TYR A 530 -3.31 8.97 -19.57
C TYR A 530 -2.60 8.89 -18.21
N ILE A 531 -2.69 7.76 -17.53
CA ILE A 531 -2.15 7.56 -16.19
C ILE A 531 -0.62 7.67 -16.22
N ARG A 532 -0.09 8.43 -15.25
CA ARG A 532 1.34 8.69 -15.10
C ARG A 532 1.83 8.35 -13.71
N ILE A 533 3.09 7.92 -13.63
CA ILE A 533 3.83 7.70 -12.39
C ILE A 533 5.07 8.57 -12.44
N HIS A 534 5.20 9.51 -11.50
CA HIS A 534 6.29 10.51 -11.49
C HIS A 534 6.39 11.29 -12.81
N GLY A 535 5.23 11.61 -13.40
CA GLY A 535 5.12 12.29 -14.70
C GLY A 535 5.37 11.41 -15.93
N LYS A 536 5.72 10.13 -15.77
CA LYS A 536 5.99 9.19 -16.87
C LYS A 536 4.73 8.40 -17.26
N PRO A 537 4.35 8.29 -18.55
CA PRO A 537 3.24 7.44 -18.99
C PRO A 537 3.44 5.98 -18.58
N LEU A 538 2.43 5.38 -17.95
CA LEU A 538 2.44 3.97 -17.56
C LEU A 538 2.06 3.04 -18.74
N LEU A 539 2.92 2.09 -19.09
CA LEU A 539 2.63 1.03 -20.05
C LEU A 539 2.83 -0.35 -19.40
N LEU A 540 1.82 -1.22 -19.52
CA LEU A 540 1.91 -2.61 -19.12
C LEU A 540 2.20 -3.51 -20.32
N VAL A 541 2.97 -4.57 -20.11
CA VAL A 541 3.27 -5.58 -21.13
C VAL A 541 2.98 -6.97 -20.59
N TYR A 542 2.18 -7.75 -21.33
CA TYR A 542 1.56 -8.98 -20.82
C TYR A 542 2.52 -10.17 -20.67
N ARG A 543 3.35 -10.44 -21.69
CA ARG A 543 4.25 -11.60 -21.76
C ARG A 543 5.66 -11.18 -22.17
N ILE A 544 6.52 -10.99 -21.17
CA ILE A 544 7.89 -10.51 -21.38
C ILE A 544 8.79 -11.58 -22.01
N GLU A 545 8.46 -12.86 -21.80
CA GLU A 545 9.24 -14.01 -22.26
C GLU A 545 9.23 -14.18 -23.78
N LEU A 546 8.36 -13.45 -24.48
CA LEU A 546 8.26 -13.48 -25.93
C LEU A 546 9.28 -12.56 -26.61
N PHE A 547 9.88 -11.61 -25.88
CA PHE A 547 10.93 -10.76 -26.44
C PHE A 547 12.26 -11.52 -26.54
N PRO A 548 12.97 -11.44 -27.69
CA PRO A 548 14.31 -11.98 -27.81
C PRO A 548 15.30 -11.34 -26.82
N ASP A 549 15.17 -10.03 -26.59
CA ASP A 549 15.94 -9.27 -25.61
C ASP A 549 15.06 -8.15 -25.02
N PRO A 550 14.42 -8.38 -23.85
CA PRO A 550 13.57 -7.39 -23.21
C PRO A 550 14.28 -6.06 -22.93
N ARG A 551 15.58 -6.06 -22.60
CA ARG A 551 16.30 -4.81 -22.29
C ARG A 551 16.41 -3.96 -23.54
N ARG A 552 16.84 -4.57 -24.65
CA ARG A 552 16.93 -3.89 -25.94
C ARG A 552 15.58 -3.29 -26.36
N THR A 553 14.49 -4.05 -26.20
CA THR A 553 13.13 -3.57 -26.45
C THR A 553 12.81 -2.32 -25.61
N THR A 554 13.04 -2.37 -24.29
CA THR A 554 12.76 -1.20 -23.42
C THR A 554 13.64 0.02 -23.72
N GLU A 555 14.89 -0.20 -24.13
CA GLU A 555 15.83 0.86 -24.54
C GLU A 555 15.33 1.56 -25.81
N ILE A 556 14.93 0.80 -26.83
CA ILE A 556 14.33 1.31 -28.08
C ILE A 556 13.09 2.15 -27.76
N TRP A 557 12.21 1.66 -26.89
CA TRP A 557 10.99 2.40 -26.54
C TRP A 557 11.28 3.72 -25.86
N ARG A 558 12.17 3.72 -24.85
CA ARG A 558 12.56 4.96 -24.17
C ARG A 558 13.25 5.94 -25.12
N GLU A 559 14.09 5.43 -26.02
CA GLU A 559 14.74 6.26 -27.05
C GLU A 559 13.70 6.94 -27.94
N ILE A 560 12.75 6.19 -28.50
CA ILE A 560 11.71 6.74 -29.37
C ILE A 560 10.83 7.72 -28.60
N CYS A 561 10.41 7.40 -27.37
CA CYS A 561 9.61 8.33 -26.57
C CYS A 561 10.32 9.65 -26.31
N ARG A 562 11.64 9.64 -26.09
CA ARG A 562 12.45 10.86 -26.00
C ARG A 562 12.52 11.61 -27.34
N GLN A 563 12.77 10.91 -28.44
CA GLN A 563 12.83 11.50 -29.79
C GLN A 563 11.50 12.16 -30.22
N GLU A 564 10.38 11.53 -29.87
CA GLU A 564 9.03 12.02 -30.13
C GLU A 564 8.56 13.06 -29.09
N GLY A 565 9.44 13.53 -28.20
CA GLY A 565 9.12 14.58 -27.22
C GLY A 565 8.15 14.17 -26.10
N LEU A 566 7.87 12.88 -25.92
CA LEU A 566 7.07 12.37 -24.80
C LEU A 566 7.88 12.35 -23.50
N GLY A 567 9.20 12.18 -23.59
CA GLY A 567 10.12 12.05 -22.46
C GLY A 567 10.30 10.59 -22.02
N GLU A 568 10.45 10.39 -20.71
CA GLU A 568 10.57 9.04 -20.13
C GLU A 568 9.20 8.36 -19.98
N ILE A 569 9.20 7.02 -20.06
CA ILE A 569 8.03 6.17 -19.82
C ILE A 569 8.24 5.27 -18.60
N TYR A 570 7.14 4.83 -17.99
CA TYR A 570 7.13 3.90 -16.86
C TYR A 570 6.63 2.54 -17.34
N LEU A 571 7.51 1.55 -17.35
CA LEU A 571 7.23 0.22 -17.88
C LEU A 571 6.95 -0.76 -16.75
N ALA A 572 5.80 -1.43 -16.81
CA ALA A 572 5.42 -2.47 -15.86
C ALA A 572 5.23 -3.82 -16.55
N MET A 573 5.94 -4.84 -16.10
CA MET A 573 5.72 -6.20 -16.59
C MET A 573 4.56 -6.86 -15.86
N VAL A 574 3.68 -7.53 -16.58
CA VAL A 574 2.64 -8.35 -15.95
C VAL A 574 3.26 -9.68 -15.53
N ASN A 575 3.08 -10.07 -14.26
CA ASN A 575 3.52 -11.36 -13.72
C ASN A 575 2.60 -12.48 -14.18
N SER A 576 2.54 -12.73 -15.49
CA SER A 576 1.83 -13.83 -16.10
C SER A 576 2.74 -15.09 -16.17
N PHE A 577 2.11 -16.26 -16.30
CA PHE A 577 2.76 -17.56 -16.58
C PHE A 577 4.10 -17.85 -15.88
N GLN A 578 5.22 -17.78 -16.61
CA GLN A 578 6.55 -18.15 -16.11
C GLN A 578 7.04 -17.15 -15.05
N PHE A 579 6.75 -15.87 -15.23
CA PHE A 579 7.17 -14.81 -14.31
C PHE A 579 6.31 -14.73 -13.05
N SER A 580 5.08 -15.24 -13.08
CA SER A 580 4.26 -15.42 -11.86
C SER A 580 4.93 -16.35 -10.82
N ARG A 581 5.93 -17.13 -11.25
CA ARG A 581 6.55 -18.21 -10.47
C ARG A 581 7.98 -17.92 -10.02
N GLN A 582 8.73 -17.05 -10.71
CA GLN A 582 10.17 -16.93 -10.54
C GLN A 582 10.65 -15.67 -9.80
N GLY A 583 9.76 -14.70 -9.51
CA GLY A 583 10.13 -13.51 -8.72
C GLY A 583 11.26 -12.71 -9.37
N VAL A 584 11.15 -12.46 -10.68
CA VAL A 584 12.19 -11.77 -11.46
C VAL A 584 12.14 -10.28 -11.16
N ASP A 585 13.29 -9.72 -10.83
CA ASP A 585 13.48 -8.28 -10.65
C ASP A 585 13.30 -7.58 -12.02
N PRO A 586 12.27 -6.73 -12.21
CA PRO A 586 11.95 -6.10 -13.48
C PRO A 586 13.08 -5.20 -14.00
N SER A 587 13.89 -4.63 -13.11
CA SER A 587 15.04 -3.81 -13.50
C SER A 587 16.09 -4.60 -14.28
N LYS A 588 16.12 -5.94 -14.09
CA LYS A 588 16.99 -6.84 -14.85
C LYS A 588 16.54 -7.03 -16.30
N LEU A 589 15.33 -6.62 -16.63
CA LEU A 589 14.71 -6.72 -17.94
C LEU A 589 14.44 -5.34 -18.57
N GLY A 590 14.83 -4.25 -17.90
CA GLY A 590 14.58 -2.88 -18.38
C GLY A 590 13.23 -2.26 -17.96
N PHE A 591 12.47 -2.96 -17.10
CA PHE A 591 11.18 -2.52 -16.57
C PHE A 591 11.35 -1.82 -15.21
N ASP A 592 10.44 -0.90 -14.88
CA ASP A 592 10.46 -0.14 -13.62
C ASP A 592 9.73 -0.88 -12.49
N ALA A 593 8.69 -1.65 -12.82
CA ALA A 593 7.86 -2.37 -11.85
C ALA A 593 7.30 -3.68 -12.42
N SER A 594 6.62 -4.43 -11.56
CA SER A 594 5.80 -5.58 -11.97
C SER A 594 4.36 -5.45 -11.48
N VAL A 595 3.42 -6.13 -12.13
CA VAL A 595 2.00 -6.17 -11.77
C VAL A 595 1.61 -7.61 -11.46
N ALA A 596 1.04 -7.87 -10.28
CA ALA A 596 0.46 -9.18 -9.99
C ALA A 596 -0.73 -9.44 -10.93
N PHE A 597 -0.95 -10.72 -11.30
CA PHE A 597 -2.02 -11.06 -12.24
C PHE A 597 -2.70 -12.38 -11.81
N PRO A 598 -3.73 -12.32 -10.94
CA PRO A 598 -4.53 -13.50 -10.61
C PRO A 598 -5.36 -14.01 -11.80
N PRO A 599 -5.66 -15.32 -11.89
CA PRO A 599 -5.46 -16.39 -10.90
C PRO A 599 -4.20 -17.25 -11.12
N HIS A 600 -3.15 -16.77 -11.79
CA HIS A 600 -2.02 -17.58 -12.29
C HIS A 600 -1.09 -18.25 -11.25
N ARG A 601 -1.54 -18.49 -10.01
CA ARG A 601 -0.83 -19.23 -8.96
C ARG A 601 -1.31 -20.67 -8.87
N LYS A 602 -0.39 -21.56 -8.47
CA LYS A 602 -0.69 -22.98 -8.28
C LYS A 602 -1.56 -23.17 -7.04
N LEU A 603 -2.75 -23.69 -7.24
CA LEU A 603 -3.69 -24.11 -6.19
C LEU A 603 -4.01 -25.59 -6.36
N SER A 604 -4.33 -26.25 -5.26
CA SER A 604 -4.83 -27.62 -5.29
C SER A 604 -6.32 -27.59 -5.62
N PRO A 605 -6.79 -28.35 -6.63
CA PRO A 605 -8.21 -28.42 -6.92
C PRO A 605 -8.95 -29.16 -5.80
N ILE A 606 -10.20 -28.76 -5.58
CA ILE A 606 -11.15 -29.41 -4.69
C ILE A 606 -12.23 -30.14 -5.50
N LYS A 607 -13.01 -31.00 -4.85
CA LYS A 607 -14.17 -31.61 -5.49
C LYS A 607 -15.26 -30.54 -5.73
N PRO A 608 -16.03 -30.64 -6.83
CA PRO A 608 -17.21 -29.81 -7.01
C PRO A 608 -18.13 -29.90 -5.78
N PRO A 609 -18.63 -28.76 -5.26
CA PRO A 609 -19.42 -28.75 -4.02
C PRO A 609 -20.82 -29.35 -4.19
N GLY A 610 -21.28 -29.51 -5.42
CA GLY A 610 -22.59 -30.09 -5.75
C GLY A 610 -22.48 -31.24 -6.74
N LYS A 611 -23.57 -31.99 -6.87
CA LYS A 611 -23.69 -33.09 -7.85
C LYS A 611 -23.43 -32.57 -9.26
N LEU A 612 -22.64 -33.30 -10.05
CA LEU A 612 -22.40 -33.00 -11.46
C LEU A 612 -23.71 -33.05 -12.25
N LEU A 613 -23.91 -32.04 -13.09
CA LEU A 613 -25.01 -31.90 -14.04
C LEU A 613 -24.54 -32.17 -15.47
N ASN A 614 -23.29 -31.78 -15.78
CA ASN A 614 -22.65 -32.06 -17.06
C ASN A 614 -21.92 -33.40 -17.01
N PRO A 615 -22.32 -34.43 -17.78
CA PRO A 615 -21.65 -35.72 -17.80
C PRO A 615 -20.24 -35.67 -18.42
N ASN A 616 -19.93 -34.64 -19.21
CA ASN A 616 -18.64 -34.45 -19.87
C ASN A 616 -17.70 -33.52 -19.06
N TYR A 617 -18.02 -33.26 -17.79
CA TYR A 617 -17.23 -32.36 -16.96
C TYR A 617 -15.86 -32.97 -16.62
N ALA A 618 -14.79 -32.28 -17.05
CA ALA A 618 -13.39 -32.59 -16.80
C ALA A 618 -12.63 -31.42 -16.13
N GLY A 619 -13.33 -30.33 -15.79
CA GLY A 619 -12.72 -29.12 -15.24
C GLY A 619 -12.24 -29.22 -13.80
N ALA A 620 -11.49 -28.19 -13.38
CA ALA A 620 -10.95 -28.04 -12.04
C ALA A 620 -11.74 -27.00 -11.22
N VAL A 621 -12.02 -27.33 -9.95
CA VAL A 621 -12.65 -26.41 -9.00
C VAL A 621 -11.63 -25.99 -7.95
N TYR A 622 -11.60 -24.70 -7.60
CA TYR A 622 -10.70 -24.14 -6.58
C TYR A 622 -11.49 -23.38 -5.52
N ASP A 623 -10.99 -23.35 -4.29
CA ASP A 623 -11.55 -22.49 -3.23
C ASP A 623 -10.96 -21.08 -3.35
N TYR A 624 -11.83 -20.08 -3.55
CA TYR A 624 -11.43 -18.68 -3.64
C TYR A 624 -10.71 -18.17 -2.39
N ARG A 625 -11.08 -18.64 -1.20
CA ARG A 625 -10.49 -18.21 0.07
C ARG A 625 -9.05 -18.71 0.20
N GLU A 626 -8.77 -19.92 -0.28
CA GLU A 626 -7.40 -20.44 -0.36
C GLU A 626 -6.56 -19.67 -1.37
N ALA A 627 -7.17 -19.23 -2.48
CA ALA A 627 -6.52 -18.36 -3.45
C ALA A 627 -6.06 -17.06 -2.81
N VAL A 628 -6.95 -16.38 -2.06
CA VAL A 628 -6.64 -15.15 -1.33
C VAL A 628 -5.43 -15.35 -0.42
N MET A 629 -5.47 -16.38 0.43
CA MET A 629 -4.35 -16.70 1.33
C MET A 629 -3.05 -16.94 0.55
N LYS A 630 -3.14 -17.68 -0.56
CA LYS A 630 -1.96 -17.99 -1.39
C LYS A 630 -1.35 -16.75 -2.02
N TYR A 631 -2.17 -15.75 -2.40
CA TYR A 631 -1.67 -14.48 -2.91
C TYR A 631 -0.96 -13.67 -1.83
N LEU A 632 -1.53 -13.61 -0.63
CA LEU A 632 -0.98 -12.86 0.50
C LEU A 632 0.32 -13.46 1.06
N GLU A 633 0.53 -14.78 0.98
CA GLU A 633 1.76 -15.46 1.41
C GLU A 633 3.06 -15.01 0.69
N GLN A 634 3.00 -14.55 -0.57
CA GLN A 634 4.21 -14.07 -1.26
C GLN A 634 4.50 -12.63 -0.86
N GLU A 635 5.35 -12.46 0.15
CA GLU A 635 5.80 -11.17 0.68
C GLU A 635 7.25 -10.81 0.30
N LYS A 636 7.78 -11.33 -0.80
CA LYS A 636 9.25 -11.39 -1.04
C LYS A 636 9.79 -10.54 -2.18
N ASP A 637 9.05 -9.54 -2.67
CA ASP A 637 9.55 -8.72 -3.78
C ASP A 637 10.48 -7.62 -3.28
N GLY A 638 11.66 -7.51 -3.92
CA GLY A 638 12.68 -6.49 -3.64
C GLY A 638 12.54 -5.23 -4.50
N HIS A 639 11.49 -5.16 -5.32
CA HIS A 639 11.20 -4.11 -6.30
C HIS A 639 9.77 -3.60 -6.13
N VAL A 640 9.36 -2.61 -6.94
CA VAL A 640 7.99 -2.09 -6.94
C VAL A 640 7.04 -3.14 -7.54
N LEU A 641 6.14 -3.65 -6.71
CA LEU A 641 5.04 -4.52 -7.13
C LEU A 641 3.72 -3.74 -7.03
N PHE A 642 3.02 -3.63 -8.14
CA PHE A 642 1.60 -3.27 -8.14
C PHE A 642 0.79 -4.53 -7.87
N HIS A 643 0.17 -4.56 -6.70
CA HIS A 643 -0.68 -5.68 -6.33
C HIS A 643 -1.94 -5.72 -7.17
N ALA A 644 -2.50 -6.92 -7.32
CA ALA A 644 -3.77 -7.10 -8.00
C ALA A 644 -4.65 -8.11 -7.27
N VAL A 645 -5.96 -7.87 -7.36
CA VAL A 645 -7.01 -8.76 -6.86
C VAL A 645 -7.94 -9.13 -8.01
N MET A 646 -8.69 -10.22 -7.86
CA MET A 646 -9.77 -10.58 -8.78
C MET A 646 -11.10 -10.75 -8.02
N PRO A 647 -12.23 -10.21 -8.50
CA PRO A 647 -13.54 -10.44 -7.87
C PRO A 647 -13.96 -11.92 -7.86
N SER A 648 -13.64 -12.66 -8.92
CA SER A 648 -14.02 -14.06 -9.10
C SER A 648 -13.18 -14.72 -10.21
N TRP A 649 -13.43 -15.98 -10.54
CA TRP A 649 -12.90 -16.60 -11.75
C TRP A 649 -13.71 -17.86 -12.11
N ASP A 650 -14.19 -17.92 -13.34
CA ASP A 650 -14.94 -19.03 -13.90
C ASP A 650 -15.02 -18.91 -15.44
N ASN A 651 -14.13 -19.62 -16.15
CA ASN A 651 -14.08 -19.59 -17.61
C ASN A 651 -14.97 -20.63 -18.30
N THR A 652 -16.03 -21.10 -17.63
CA THR A 652 -17.02 -22.05 -18.20
C THR A 652 -17.64 -21.55 -19.50
N ALA A 653 -17.83 -20.24 -19.67
CA ALA A 653 -18.37 -19.68 -20.91
C ALA A 653 -17.50 -19.98 -22.14
N ARG A 654 -16.17 -19.99 -21.98
CA ARG A 654 -15.21 -20.36 -23.04
C ARG A 654 -14.91 -21.86 -23.06
N ARG A 655 -14.97 -22.53 -21.90
CA ARG A 655 -14.55 -23.93 -21.71
C ARG A 655 -15.61 -24.76 -20.97
N GLN A 656 -16.79 -24.95 -21.56
CA GLN A 656 -17.93 -25.61 -20.90
C GLN A 656 -17.59 -26.95 -20.21
N ASN A 657 -16.80 -27.80 -20.86
CA ASN A 657 -16.49 -29.15 -20.36
C ASN A 657 -15.22 -29.21 -19.51
N ASP A 658 -14.28 -28.28 -19.68
CA ASP A 658 -13.00 -28.29 -18.97
C ASP A 658 -12.63 -26.88 -18.46
N PRO A 659 -13.45 -26.28 -17.58
CA PRO A 659 -13.16 -24.97 -17.02
C PRO A 659 -12.23 -25.04 -15.81
N SER A 660 -11.67 -23.89 -15.45
CA SER A 660 -11.20 -23.60 -14.10
C SER A 660 -12.21 -22.69 -13.41
N THR A 661 -12.78 -23.15 -12.30
CA THR A 661 -13.87 -22.46 -11.60
C THR A 661 -13.53 -22.25 -10.13
N PHE A 662 -13.66 -21.03 -9.64
CA PHE A 662 -13.48 -20.70 -8.23
C PHE A 662 -14.84 -20.66 -7.52
N VAL A 663 -14.99 -21.51 -6.50
CA VAL A 663 -16.17 -21.56 -5.63
C VAL A 663 -15.90 -20.83 -4.32
N HIS A 664 -16.94 -20.63 -3.51
CA HIS A 664 -16.90 -19.84 -2.28
C HIS A 664 -16.49 -18.38 -2.50
N VAL A 665 -16.75 -17.87 -3.71
CA VAL A 665 -16.66 -16.45 -4.03
C VAL A 665 -17.80 -15.70 -3.32
N SER A 666 -17.47 -14.55 -2.78
CA SER A 666 -18.44 -13.57 -2.27
C SER A 666 -17.81 -12.17 -2.28
N PRO A 667 -18.61 -11.10 -2.40
CA PRO A 667 -18.10 -9.73 -2.25
C PRO A 667 -17.33 -9.49 -0.95
N GLY A 668 -17.72 -10.12 0.16
CA GLY A 668 -17.02 -10.05 1.44
C GLY A 668 -15.63 -10.69 1.42
N ALA A 669 -15.46 -11.84 0.75
CA ALA A 669 -14.14 -12.44 0.57
C ALA A 669 -13.24 -11.55 -0.31
N TYR A 670 -13.80 -10.96 -1.37
CA TYR A 670 -13.12 -9.97 -2.21
C TYR A 670 -12.72 -8.71 -1.43
N GLN A 671 -13.62 -8.17 -0.60
CA GLN A 671 -13.34 -7.02 0.27
C GLN A 671 -12.16 -7.29 1.20
N ALA A 672 -12.14 -8.43 1.88
CA ALA A 672 -11.06 -8.80 2.80
C ALA A 672 -9.70 -8.87 2.07
N TRP A 673 -9.68 -9.44 0.85
CA TRP A 673 -8.47 -9.50 0.04
C TRP A 673 -8.01 -8.11 -0.41
N LEU A 674 -8.92 -7.28 -0.94
CA LEU A 674 -8.61 -5.94 -1.41
C LEU A 674 -8.11 -5.05 -0.27
N GLN A 675 -8.70 -5.12 0.91
CA GLN A 675 -8.23 -4.37 2.09
C GLN A 675 -6.81 -4.76 2.50
N ALA A 676 -6.51 -6.06 2.57
CA ALA A 676 -5.16 -6.53 2.88
C ALA A 676 -4.14 -6.05 1.85
N VAL A 677 -4.51 -6.03 0.57
CA VAL A 677 -3.69 -5.53 -0.53
C VAL A 677 -3.49 -4.01 -0.48
N ILE A 678 -4.53 -3.23 -0.13
CA ILE A 678 -4.44 -1.77 0.06
C ILE A 678 -3.47 -1.44 1.18
N ALA A 679 -3.61 -2.09 2.35
CA ALA A 679 -2.72 -1.88 3.50
C ALA A 679 -1.26 -2.19 3.13
N ARG A 680 -1.03 -3.31 2.43
CA ARG A 680 0.30 -3.68 1.93
C ARG A 680 0.87 -2.68 0.93
N THR A 681 0.03 -2.16 0.05
CA THR A 681 0.44 -1.17 -0.96
C THR A 681 0.90 0.12 -0.28
N ARG A 682 0.22 0.58 0.77
CA ARG A 682 0.67 1.75 1.55
C ARG A 682 1.97 1.53 2.32
N GLU A 683 2.20 0.32 2.81
CA GLU A 683 3.46 -0.05 3.49
C GLU A 683 4.66 -0.09 2.53
N GLN A 684 4.43 -0.57 1.31
CA GLN A 684 5.51 -0.90 0.38
C GLN A 684 5.76 0.21 -0.63
N ASN A 685 4.72 0.84 -1.17
CA ASN A 685 4.82 1.83 -2.24
C ASN A 685 4.48 3.24 -1.73
N PHE A 686 4.96 4.26 -2.45
CA PHE A 686 4.84 5.64 -2.04
C PHE A 686 4.31 6.53 -3.17
N GLY A 687 3.47 7.51 -2.83
CA GLY A 687 2.95 8.51 -3.76
C GLY A 687 2.31 7.91 -5.01
N ASP A 688 2.84 8.28 -6.18
CA ASP A 688 2.32 7.83 -7.47
C ASP A 688 2.38 6.30 -7.71
N GLU A 689 3.12 5.56 -6.90
CA GLU A 689 3.23 4.09 -6.99
C GLU A 689 2.20 3.35 -6.12
N GLN A 690 1.36 4.06 -5.35
CA GLN A 690 0.27 3.48 -4.57
C GLN A 690 -0.92 3.10 -5.48
N LEU A 691 -0.67 2.14 -6.36
CA LEU A 691 -1.64 1.57 -7.30
C LEU A 691 -1.98 0.12 -6.91
N VAL A 692 -3.26 -0.20 -7.00
CA VAL A 692 -3.75 -1.58 -6.92
C VAL A 692 -4.57 -1.87 -8.17
N PHE A 693 -4.31 -3.00 -8.81
CA PHE A 693 -5.06 -3.45 -9.97
C PHE A 693 -6.24 -4.35 -9.57
N VAL A 694 -7.32 -4.26 -10.33
CA VAL A 694 -8.44 -5.22 -10.23
C VAL A 694 -8.57 -5.90 -11.58
N VAL A 695 -8.42 -7.21 -11.61
CA VAL A 695 -8.70 -8.05 -12.78
C VAL A 695 -10.10 -8.60 -12.57
N ALA A 696 -11.16 -8.09 -13.17
CA ALA A 696 -11.25 -6.98 -14.12
C ALA A 696 -12.54 -6.16 -13.94
N TRP A 697 -12.72 -5.10 -14.74
CA TRP A 697 -13.99 -4.39 -14.86
C TRP A 697 -15.07 -5.31 -15.47
N ASN A 698 -14.78 -5.92 -16.63
CA ASN A 698 -15.78 -6.57 -17.48
C ASN A 698 -15.32 -7.87 -18.17
N GLU A 699 -14.52 -8.74 -17.54
CA GLU A 699 -14.17 -10.07 -18.11
C GLU A 699 -15.31 -11.10 -17.88
N TRP A 700 -16.47 -10.91 -18.53
CA TRP A 700 -17.68 -11.72 -18.32
C TRP A 700 -17.51 -13.20 -18.67
N ALA A 701 -16.79 -13.53 -19.73
CA ALA A 701 -16.60 -14.92 -20.14
C ALA A 701 -15.63 -15.70 -19.24
N GLU A 702 -14.87 -14.99 -18.39
CA GLU A 702 -14.07 -15.57 -17.30
C GLU A 702 -14.77 -15.41 -15.95
N GLY A 703 -16.02 -14.93 -15.93
CA GLY A 703 -16.77 -14.67 -14.72
C GLY A 703 -16.09 -13.68 -13.76
N ASN A 704 -15.14 -12.87 -14.26
CA ASN A 704 -14.20 -12.09 -13.46
C ASN A 704 -14.38 -10.58 -13.66
N TYR A 705 -15.48 -10.05 -13.14
CA TYR A 705 -15.92 -8.68 -13.40
C TYR A 705 -16.30 -7.95 -12.10
N LEU A 706 -16.19 -6.63 -12.12
CA LEU A 706 -16.76 -5.73 -11.12
C LEU A 706 -18.17 -5.27 -11.50
N GLU A 707 -18.51 -5.33 -12.79
CA GLU A 707 -19.80 -4.87 -13.28
C GLU A 707 -20.98 -5.55 -12.56
N PRO A 708 -22.09 -4.82 -12.34
CA PRO A 708 -23.25 -5.39 -11.70
C PRO A 708 -23.82 -6.60 -12.44
N ASP A 709 -24.08 -7.68 -11.72
CA ASP A 709 -24.76 -8.87 -12.24
C ASP A 709 -26.12 -9.09 -11.57
N SER A 710 -26.84 -10.08 -12.05
CA SER A 710 -28.16 -10.47 -11.54
C SER A 710 -28.14 -11.21 -10.20
N HIS A 711 -26.97 -11.63 -9.71
CA HIS A 711 -26.82 -12.43 -8.49
C HIS A 711 -26.36 -11.59 -7.30
N PHE A 712 -25.22 -10.92 -7.43
CA PHE A 712 -24.63 -10.05 -6.42
C PHE A 712 -25.03 -8.58 -6.58
N GLY A 713 -25.66 -8.19 -7.70
CA GLY A 713 -25.99 -6.79 -7.96
C GLY A 713 -24.73 -5.94 -7.91
N HIS A 714 -24.74 -4.88 -7.09
CA HIS A 714 -23.60 -3.99 -6.90
C HIS A 714 -22.61 -4.48 -5.84
N GLY A 715 -22.77 -5.70 -5.32
CA GLY A 715 -22.03 -6.18 -4.15
C GLY A 715 -20.51 -6.06 -4.28
N PHE A 716 -19.93 -6.40 -5.45
CA PHE A 716 -18.48 -6.24 -5.67
C PHE A 716 -18.04 -4.77 -5.68
N LEU A 717 -18.83 -3.88 -6.28
CA LEU A 717 -18.56 -2.44 -6.26
C LEU A 717 -18.67 -1.85 -4.85
N GLU A 718 -19.68 -2.27 -4.08
CA GLU A 718 -19.81 -1.89 -2.67
C GLU A 718 -18.63 -2.37 -1.84
N ALA A 719 -18.22 -3.62 -2.02
CA ALA A 719 -17.02 -4.18 -1.41
C ALA A 719 -15.75 -3.40 -1.81
N THR A 720 -15.61 -2.95 -3.06
CA THR A 720 -14.51 -2.09 -3.51
C THR A 720 -14.50 -0.76 -2.75
N ARG A 721 -15.63 -0.06 -2.69
CA ARG A 721 -15.76 1.20 -1.96
C ARG A 721 -15.45 1.03 -0.48
N ASP A 722 -16.01 -0.01 0.14
CA ASP A 722 -15.88 -0.27 1.57
C ASP A 722 -14.43 -0.69 1.92
N ALA A 723 -13.71 -1.34 1.00
CA ALA A 723 -12.29 -1.61 1.15
C ALA A 723 -11.43 -0.34 1.16
N LEU A 724 -11.75 0.64 0.31
CA LEU A 724 -11.07 1.94 0.27
C LEU A 724 -11.38 2.83 1.48
N GLN A 725 -12.56 2.67 2.10
CA GLN A 725 -13.05 3.52 3.18
C GLN A 725 -12.81 2.96 4.59
N ARG A 726 -12.23 1.77 4.73
CA ARG A 726 -12.11 1.08 6.03
C ARG A 726 -11.52 1.97 7.12
N ASP A 727 -10.44 2.68 6.82
CA ASP A 727 -9.73 3.51 7.81
C ASP A 727 -10.52 4.76 8.25
N LEU A 728 -11.59 5.11 7.53
CA LEU A 728 -12.52 6.18 7.90
C LEU A 728 -13.69 5.67 8.77
N LEU A 729 -13.83 4.35 8.92
CA LEU A 729 -14.99 3.69 9.52
C LEU A 729 -14.68 2.93 10.82
N GLU A 730 -13.41 2.63 11.13
CA GLU A 730 -12.99 2.12 12.43
C GLU A 730 -12.40 3.27 13.29
N PRO A 731 -12.94 3.53 14.50
CA PRO A 731 -12.45 4.57 15.41
C PRO A 731 -11.08 4.31 16.03
#